data_AF-A0A842QP32-F1
#
_entry.id   AF-A0A842QP32-F1
#
_cell.length_a   1.000
_cell.length_b   1.000
_cell.length_c   1.000
_cell.angle_alpha   90.00
_cell.angle_beta   90.00
_cell.angle_gamma   90.00
#
_symmetry.space_group_name_H-M   'P 1'
#
loop_
_entity.id
_entity.type
_entity.pdbx_description
1 polymer ?
#
loop_
_entity_poly.entity_id
_entity_poly.type
_entity_poly.pdbx_seq_one_letter_code
_entity_poly.pdbx_strand_id
1 'polypeptide(L)'
;MRKTLAYLLSLLTLFTIGLAILHPSYKILADWLGPLLGSHIYTMFTFIYLILANPFRYTTVAITWIIVGLLIGIISGKKLGASITALFTWLTTIPLLAASIAGIYLNLESIGISNKEVTEIISIIPTIPSQLTFNKLFQIPIFSDIFFQLMETIPRIEETTDPSAILMELASPHLVSIAAKPVLIIISAILGAAVSSTLIQTIRNTIPDRKNAMGALIILIISLSLVPFSTCLNLEDGVYTEVIGGYTDERGRAIISQLLVDNQLEIVPMDNDETQGLVASMVLTQKIYDPSILYTLPIEDITNYVHLRNLIPNTFAVNLYLGEDTDSIQEKSNQVINYIEQDLDLQFKEVIALPLRNDGELNTALPTMTAVFYYSQNNIEEASENLLKGFTENGGFTRFIEETINPESHLDIEVYARGFIHAEPFEGIIPVTDIPQNYTDEYNTLIESRYSFLAGLQITENALDPQGSSYLFDISSTLGVEATPNYSTNSDGSFIITARSNKTGITEPLDPTTHIKTSLPENSMELMILSTLIQELGAVEIETGPPQPFDTQITVPEVKTPEVTATKTSQRDNDETTVTITVTNNYYDTIINLKLIDSFPKKYRILTSGTNTVTETTLAPEETLTHSYTIKPKKPGKYTDTPAVLSYELDEETILTYSNTLESIENTPNPITMIADNYRASLSILNMMTNGNGFLLTYTLLALITLVAIIDIYKYMRKRSNGEPEEVTDPPSLKPEDNHEALQ
;
A
#
# COMPACT_ATOMS: atom_id res chain seq x y z
N MET A 1 -8.91 -41.20 -23.56
CA MET A 1 -8.27 -41.61 -22.29
C MET A 1 -6.89 -40.96 -22.12
N ARG A 2 -5.72 -41.56 -22.46
CA ARG A 2 -4.39 -40.96 -22.12
C ARG A 2 -4.23 -39.47 -22.47
N LYS A 3 -4.61 -39.03 -23.68
CA LYS A 3 -4.58 -37.59 -24.06
C LYS A 3 -5.50 -36.70 -23.20
N THR A 4 -6.69 -37.19 -22.88
CA THR A 4 -7.68 -36.49 -22.03
C THR A 4 -7.18 -36.36 -20.59
N LEU A 5 -6.55 -37.42 -20.07
CA LEU A 5 -5.90 -37.44 -18.78
C LEU A 5 -4.70 -36.48 -18.76
N ALA A 6 -3.87 -36.50 -19.82
CA ALA A 6 -2.76 -35.56 -19.99
C ALA A 6 -3.23 -34.10 -19.99
N TYR A 7 -4.33 -33.78 -20.69
CA TYR A 7 -4.94 -32.45 -20.74
C TYR A 7 -5.51 -31.97 -19.39
N LEU A 8 -6.28 -32.82 -18.70
CA LEU A 8 -6.85 -32.45 -17.40
C LEU A 8 -5.77 -32.30 -16.32
N LEU A 9 -4.78 -33.20 -16.30
CA LEU A 9 -3.64 -33.05 -15.42
C LEU A 9 -2.77 -31.85 -15.81
N SER A 10 -2.55 -31.57 -17.10
CA SER A 10 -1.74 -30.42 -17.51
C SER A 10 -2.36 -29.09 -17.13
N LEU A 11 -3.69 -28.94 -17.22
CA LEU A 11 -4.39 -27.75 -16.72
C LEU A 11 -4.32 -27.64 -15.20
N LEU A 12 -4.59 -28.72 -14.46
CA LEU A 12 -4.50 -28.71 -12.99
C LEU A 12 -3.06 -28.43 -12.49
N THR A 13 -2.05 -28.99 -13.16
CA THR A 13 -0.64 -28.74 -12.88
C THR A 13 -0.22 -27.33 -13.27
N LEU A 14 -0.62 -26.83 -14.44
CA LEU A 14 -0.37 -25.44 -14.86
C LEU A 14 -0.97 -24.45 -13.88
N PHE A 15 -2.18 -24.71 -13.38
CA PHE A 15 -2.85 -23.86 -12.42
C PHE A 15 -2.26 -23.95 -11.00
N THR A 16 -2.01 -25.17 -10.50
CA THR A 16 -1.41 -25.38 -9.18
C THR A 16 0.04 -24.86 -9.10
N ILE A 17 0.85 -25.11 -10.14
CA ILE A 17 2.20 -24.52 -10.21
C ILE A 17 2.08 -23.01 -10.40
N GLY A 18 1.21 -22.53 -11.30
CA GLY A 18 0.97 -21.10 -11.54
C GLY A 18 0.65 -20.31 -10.27
N LEU A 19 -0.22 -20.86 -9.41
CA LEU A 19 -0.57 -20.29 -8.10
C LEU A 19 0.60 -20.36 -7.10
N ALA A 20 1.42 -21.42 -7.14
CA ALA A 20 2.58 -21.60 -6.26
C ALA A 20 3.82 -20.79 -6.67
N ILE A 21 3.93 -20.39 -7.94
CA ILE A 21 5.01 -19.51 -8.46
C ILE A 21 4.57 -18.05 -8.59
N LEU A 22 3.33 -17.74 -8.22
CA LEU A 22 2.75 -16.40 -8.31
C LEU A 22 3.60 -15.43 -7.48
N HIS A 23 3.90 -14.25 -8.05
CA HIS A 23 4.75 -13.27 -7.35
C HIS A 23 4.15 -12.94 -5.97
N PRO A 24 4.95 -12.81 -4.89
CA PRO A 24 4.42 -12.58 -3.55
C PRO A 24 3.41 -11.42 -3.47
N SER A 25 3.66 -10.30 -4.15
CA SER A 25 2.70 -9.18 -4.18
C SER A 25 1.44 -9.43 -5.03
N TYR A 26 1.48 -10.25 -6.10
CA TYR A 26 0.25 -10.75 -6.75
C TYR A 26 -0.56 -11.65 -5.82
N LYS A 27 0.11 -12.48 -4.99
CA LYS A 27 -0.58 -13.29 -3.97
C LYS A 27 -1.20 -12.40 -2.91
N ILE A 28 -0.47 -11.42 -2.38
CA ILE A 28 -0.97 -10.50 -1.34
C ILE A 28 -2.15 -9.66 -1.89
N LEU A 29 -2.11 -9.19 -3.14
CA LEU A 29 -3.27 -8.55 -3.79
C LEU A 29 -4.48 -9.49 -3.88
N ALA A 30 -4.27 -10.75 -4.27
CA ALA A 30 -5.36 -11.73 -4.36
C ALA A 30 -5.91 -12.13 -2.99
N ASP A 31 -5.06 -12.20 -1.97
CA ASP A 31 -5.46 -12.43 -0.59
C ASP A 31 -6.26 -11.23 -0.04
N TRP A 32 -5.82 -9.99 -0.29
CA TRP A 32 -6.52 -8.76 0.10
C TRP A 32 -7.89 -8.60 -0.58
N LEU A 33 -7.96 -8.76 -1.91
CA LEU A 33 -9.18 -8.53 -2.69
C LEU A 33 -10.07 -9.78 -2.79
N GLY A 34 -9.57 -10.96 -2.43
CA GLY A 34 -10.29 -12.24 -2.43
C GLY A 34 -11.64 -12.24 -1.69
N PRO A 35 -11.79 -11.62 -0.50
CA PRO A 35 -13.07 -11.49 0.19
C PRO A 35 -14.13 -10.75 -0.64
N LEU A 36 -13.71 -9.81 -1.50
CA LEU A 36 -14.59 -9.05 -2.39
C LEU A 36 -14.81 -9.80 -3.71
N LEU A 37 -13.73 -10.18 -4.40
CA LEU A 37 -13.75 -10.62 -5.81
C LEU A 37 -13.74 -12.15 -5.99
N GLY A 38 -13.56 -12.90 -4.90
CA GLY A 38 -13.62 -14.37 -4.86
C GLY A 38 -12.42 -15.10 -5.48
N SER A 39 -12.61 -16.40 -5.73
CA SER A 39 -11.63 -17.31 -6.35
C SER A 39 -11.16 -16.86 -7.74
N HIS A 40 -11.87 -15.93 -8.38
CA HIS A 40 -11.56 -15.40 -9.70
C HIS A 40 -10.30 -14.52 -9.72
N ILE A 41 -10.01 -13.68 -8.72
CA ILE A 41 -8.83 -12.79 -8.79
C ILE A 41 -7.51 -13.57 -8.78
N TYR A 42 -7.39 -14.58 -7.93
CA TYR A 42 -6.28 -15.53 -7.95
C TYR A 42 -6.12 -16.19 -9.33
N THR A 43 -7.23 -16.54 -9.97
CA THR A 43 -7.25 -17.14 -11.31
C THR A 43 -6.78 -16.16 -12.37
N MET A 44 -7.25 -14.91 -12.29
CA MET A 44 -6.88 -13.79 -13.15
C MET A 44 -5.38 -13.51 -13.07
N PHE A 45 -4.82 -13.26 -11.88
CA PHE A 45 -3.37 -13.00 -11.74
C PHE A 45 -2.52 -14.23 -12.11
N THR A 46 -2.96 -15.45 -11.80
CA THR A 46 -2.27 -16.67 -12.22
C THR A 46 -2.14 -16.74 -13.74
N PHE A 47 -3.20 -16.47 -14.50
CA PHE A 47 -3.14 -16.50 -15.96
C PHE A 47 -2.51 -15.24 -16.57
N ILE A 48 -2.71 -14.04 -16.01
CA ILE A 48 -1.99 -12.82 -16.43
C ILE A 48 -0.49 -13.05 -16.33
N TYR A 49 0.01 -13.51 -15.18
CA TYR A 49 1.43 -13.81 -14.98
C TYR A 49 1.92 -14.92 -15.93
N LEU A 50 1.19 -16.04 -16.03
CA LEU A 50 1.58 -17.14 -16.93
C LEU A 50 1.53 -16.80 -18.43
N ILE A 51 0.70 -15.84 -18.87
CA ILE A 51 0.53 -15.45 -20.28
C ILE A 51 1.43 -14.28 -20.67
N LEU A 52 1.58 -13.26 -19.82
CA LEU A 52 2.31 -12.03 -20.16
C LEU A 52 3.80 -12.06 -19.76
N ALA A 53 4.16 -12.70 -18.63
CA ALA A 53 5.55 -12.73 -18.16
C ALA A 53 6.52 -13.25 -19.22
N ASN A 54 7.60 -12.51 -19.48
CA ASN A 54 8.61 -12.90 -20.45
C ASN A 54 9.33 -14.18 -19.98
N PRO A 55 9.18 -15.34 -20.67
CA PRO A 55 9.78 -16.60 -20.23
C PRO A 55 11.32 -16.56 -20.22
N PHE A 56 11.94 -15.66 -20.98
CA PHE A 56 13.40 -15.50 -21.03
C PHE A 56 13.94 -14.63 -19.89
N ARG A 57 13.09 -13.81 -19.24
CA ARG A 57 13.43 -13.01 -18.03
C ARG A 57 13.02 -13.74 -16.75
N TYR A 58 11.86 -14.38 -16.76
CA TYR A 58 11.28 -15.10 -15.62
C TYR A 58 11.41 -16.61 -15.81
N THR A 59 12.60 -17.14 -15.49
CA THR A 59 12.97 -18.56 -15.70
C THR A 59 11.96 -19.53 -15.10
N THR A 60 11.33 -19.19 -13.96
CA THR A 60 10.27 -19.99 -13.31
C THR A 60 9.03 -20.19 -14.21
N VAL A 61 8.67 -19.19 -15.00
CA VAL A 61 7.55 -19.26 -15.96
C VAL A 61 7.92 -20.15 -17.15
N ALA A 62 9.15 -20.02 -17.70
CA ALA A 62 9.65 -20.95 -18.72
C ALA A 62 9.69 -22.39 -18.20
N ILE A 63 10.26 -22.63 -17.01
CA ILE A 63 10.31 -23.94 -16.35
C ILE A 63 8.89 -24.52 -16.18
N THR A 64 7.91 -23.70 -15.85
CA THR A 64 6.51 -24.15 -15.69
C THR A 64 5.90 -24.60 -17.02
N TRP A 65 6.01 -23.80 -18.07
CA TRP A 65 5.57 -24.20 -19.42
C TRP A 65 6.33 -25.44 -19.94
N ILE A 66 7.62 -25.57 -19.60
CA ILE A 66 8.45 -26.75 -19.90
C ILE A 66 7.98 -27.99 -19.14
N ILE A 67 7.74 -27.91 -17.83
CA ILE A 67 7.25 -29.02 -16.98
C ILE A 67 5.89 -29.51 -17.47
N VAL A 68 4.96 -28.58 -17.72
CA VAL A 68 3.61 -28.91 -18.21
C VAL A 68 3.69 -29.55 -19.60
N GLY A 69 4.54 -29.04 -20.50
CA GLY A 69 4.82 -29.67 -21.79
C GLY A 69 5.40 -31.09 -21.64
N LEU A 70 6.45 -31.25 -20.84
CA LEU A 70 7.08 -32.56 -20.57
C LEU A 70 6.06 -33.57 -20.04
N LEU A 71 5.21 -33.17 -19.08
CA LEU A 71 4.13 -33.99 -18.52
C LEU A 71 3.11 -34.43 -19.58
N ILE A 72 2.67 -33.51 -20.44
CA ILE A 72 1.81 -33.84 -21.60
C ILE A 72 2.49 -34.86 -22.51
N GLY A 73 3.79 -34.67 -22.79
CA GLY A 73 4.61 -35.57 -23.60
C GLY A 73 4.70 -36.98 -23.02
N ILE A 74 5.06 -37.08 -21.74
CA ILE A 74 5.24 -38.35 -21.02
C ILE A 74 3.94 -39.15 -20.97
N ILE A 75 2.81 -38.52 -20.65
CA ILE A 75 1.50 -39.21 -20.56
C ILE A 75 0.97 -39.58 -21.96
N SER A 76 1.22 -38.74 -22.98
CA SER A 76 0.73 -38.97 -24.34
C SER A 76 1.55 -40.01 -25.12
N GLY A 77 2.86 -40.10 -24.89
CA GLY A 77 3.76 -41.12 -25.47
C GLY A 77 3.90 -41.10 -27.00
N LYS A 78 3.38 -40.08 -27.69
CA LYS A 78 3.48 -39.92 -29.16
C LYS A 78 3.57 -38.45 -29.54
N LYS A 79 4.65 -38.05 -30.24
CA LYS A 79 5.01 -36.66 -30.58
C LYS A 79 3.84 -35.79 -31.08
N LEU A 80 3.16 -36.22 -32.15
CA LEU A 80 2.01 -35.48 -32.72
C LEU A 80 0.82 -35.37 -31.74
N GLY A 81 0.58 -36.42 -30.94
CA GLY A 81 -0.47 -36.42 -29.93
C GLY A 81 -0.18 -35.45 -28.79
N ALA A 82 1.08 -35.40 -28.34
CA ALA A 82 1.55 -34.49 -27.31
C ALA A 82 1.50 -33.03 -27.77
N SER A 83 1.96 -32.74 -29.00
CA SER A 83 1.98 -31.39 -29.58
C SER A 83 0.57 -30.77 -29.66
N ILE A 84 -0.42 -31.55 -30.10
CA ILE A 84 -1.82 -31.09 -30.17
C ILE A 84 -2.38 -30.82 -28.78
N THR A 85 -2.14 -31.73 -27.81
CA THR A 85 -2.60 -31.52 -26.42
C THR A 85 -1.91 -30.33 -25.74
N ALA A 86 -0.64 -30.07 -26.04
CA ALA A 86 0.10 -28.91 -25.57
C ALA A 86 -0.48 -27.59 -26.10
N LEU A 87 -0.77 -27.51 -27.41
CA LEU A 87 -1.41 -26.33 -28.00
C LEU A 87 -2.79 -26.06 -27.40
N PHE A 88 -3.62 -27.09 -27.20
CA PHE A 88 -4.91 -26.94 -26.52
C PHE A 88 -4.76 -26.50 -25.06
N THR A 89 -3.80 -27.03 -24.31
CA THR A 89 -3.56 -26.63 -22.91
C THR A 89 -3.20 -25.14 -22.81
N TRP A 90 -2.36 -24.64 -23.73
CA TRP A 90 -2.06 -23.21 -23.80
C TRP A 90 -3.29 -22.38 -24.21
N LEU A 91 -3.98 -22.77 -25.29
CA LEU A 91 -5.12 -22.03 -25.83
C LEU A 91 -6.26 -21.87 -24.80
N THR A 92 -6.49 -22.87 -23.96
CA THR A 92 -7.51 -22.84 -22.90
C THR A 92 -7.23 -21.82 -21.78
N THR A 93 -6.00 -21.31 -21.64
CA THR A 93 -5.71 -20.27 -20.63
C THR A 93 -6.39 -18.94 -20.93
N ILE A 94 -6.58 -18.59 -22.21
CA ILE A 94 -7.22 -17.34 -22.66
C ILE A 94 -8.71 -17.26 -22.25
N PRO A 95 -9.58 -18.25 -22.58
CA PRO A 95 -10.97 -18.21 -22.13
C PRO A 95 -11.12 -18.40 -20.62
N LEU A 96 -10.16 -19.05 -19.93
CA LEU A 96 -10.16 -19.11 -18.46
C LEU A 96 -9.85 -17.74 -17.82
N LEU A 97 -8.97 -16.94 -18.43
CA LEU A 97 -8.73 -15.55 -18.02
C LEU A 97 -9.96 -14.66 -18.31
N ALA A 98 -10.59 -14.79 -19.47
CA ALA A 98 -11.82 -14.06 -19.77
C ALA A 98 -12.96 -14.42 -18.79
N ALA A 99 -13.10 -15.70 -18.44
CA ALA A 99 -14.08 -16.17 -17.48
C ALA A 99 -13.78 -15.70 -16.03
N SER A 100 -12.52 -15.49 -15.66
CA SER A 100 -12.19 -14.94 -14.35
C SER A 100 -12.46 -13.44 -14.26
N ILE A 101 -12.13 -12.66 -15.29
CA ILE A 101 -12.46 -11.23 -15.38
C ILE A 101 -13.99 -11.02 -15.30
N ALA A 102 -14.77 -11.82 -16.02
CA ALA A 102 -16.23 -11.77 -15.94
C ALA A 102 -16.79 -12.29 -14.58
N GLY A 103 -16.13 -13.26 -13.94
CA GLY A 103 -16.47 -13.70 -12.59
C GLY A 103 -16.19 -12.63 -11.51
N ILE A 104 -15.19 -11.78 -11.72
CA ILE A 104 -14.93 -10.58 -10.93
C ILE A 104 -16.07 -9.56 -11.13
N TYR A 105 -16.44 -9.26 -12.38
CA TYR A 105 -17.56 -8.36 -12.70
C TYR A 105 -18.87 -8.81 -12.04
N LEU A 106 -19.26 -10.07 -12.18
CA LEU A 106 -20.48 -10.61 -11.58
C LEU A 106 -20.46 -10.55 -10.04
N ASN A 107 -19.28 -10.68 -9.41
CA ASN A 107 -19.15 -10.47 -7.97
C ASN A 107 -19.34 -9.00 -7.56
N LEU A 108 -18.77 -8.05 -8.32
CA LEU A 108 -18.96 -6.60 -8.09
C LEU A 108 -20.42 -6.18 -8.26
N GLU A 109 -21.08 -6.66 -9.32
CA GLU A 109 -22.51 -6.46 -9.59
C GLU A 109 -23.38 -7.01 -8.44
N SER A 110 -23.07 -8.20 -7.92
CA SER A 110 -23.79 -8.79 -6.77
C SER A 110 -23.64 -8.03 -5.44
N ILE A 111 -22.73 -7.06 -5.39
CA ILE A 111 -22.51 -6.16 -4.25
C ILE A 111 -23.17 -4.79 -4.50
N GLY A 112 -23.52 -4.48 -5.75
CA GLY A 112 -24.21 -3.25 -6.16
C GLY A 112 -23.28 -2.06 -6.40
N ILE A 113 -21.97 -2.29 -6.56
CA ILE A 113 -20.94 -1.23 -6.59
C ILE A 113 -21.18 -0.18 -7.69
N SER A 114 -21.76 -0.56 -8.83
CA SER A 114 -22.11 0.36 -9.92
C SER A 114 -23.17 1.42 -9.59
N ASN A 115 -23.87 1.27 -8.45
CA ASN A 115 -24.96 2.13 -8.00
C ASN A 115 -24.62 2.83 -6.66
N LYS A 116 -23.33 2.99 -6.33
CA LYS A 116 -22.85 3.49 -5.04
C LYS A 116 -21.94 4.70 -5.21
N GLU A 117 -21.96 5.58 -4.22
CA GLU A 117 -21.04 6.72 -4.13
C GLU A 117 -19.63 6.28 -3.72
N VAL A 118 -18.62 7.11 -4.00
CA VAL A 118 -17.20 6.74 -3.79
C VAL A 118 -16.90 6.43 -2.32
N THR A 119 -17.47 7.20 -1.39
CA THR A 119 -17.43 6.98 0.06
C THR A 119 -17.99 5.60 0.45
N GLU A 120 -19.18 5.25 -0.06
CA GLU A 120 -19.77 3.93 0.15
C GLU A 120 -18.91 2.79 -0.45
N ILE A 121 -18.24 3.02 -1.57
CA ILE A 121 -17.34 2.04 -2.19
C ILE A 121 -16.11 1.80 -1.30
N ILE A 122 -15.49 2.86 -0.76
CA ILE A 122 -14.35 2.75 0.17
C ILE A 122 -14.73 1.91 1.40
N SER A 123 -15.92 2.14 1.98
CA SER A 123 -16.42 1.37 3.14
C SER A 123 -16.53 -0.16 2.90
N ILE A 124 -16.67 -0.58 1.63
CA ILE A 124 -16.81 -1.98 1.20
C ILE A 124 -15.45 -2.63 0.89
N ILE A 125 -14.42 -1.84 0.54
CA ILE A 125 -13.10 -2.36 0.21
C ILE A 125 -12.48 -3.04 1.46
N PRO A 126 -11.97 -4.28 1.34
CA PRO A 126 -11.26 -4.96 2.42
C PRO A 126 -10.16 -4.09 3.04
N THR A 127 -10.01 -4.14 4.35
CA THR A 127 -8.94 -3.39 5.04
C THR A 127 -7.59 -3.87 4.52
N ILE A 128 -6.71 -2.93 4.15
CA ILE A 128 -5.46 -3.29 3.45
C ILE A 128 -4.51 -3.97 4.43
N PRO A 129 -4.04 -5.21 4.17
CA PRO A 129 -3.14 -5.89 5.08
C PRO A 129 -1.79 -5.16 5.12
N SER A 130 -1.18 -5.04 6.31
CA SER A 130 0.17 -4.45 6.51
C SER A 130 1.27 -5.10 5.65
N GLN A 131 1.00 -6.29 5.11
CA GLN A 131 1.87 -6.99 4.18
C GLN A 131 1.89 -6.36 2.77
N LEU A 132 0.89 -5.55 2.39
CA LEU A 132 0.78 -4.85 1.11
C LEU A 132 1.16 -3.37 1.28
N THR A 133 2.40 -3.03 0.96
CA THR A 133 2.86 -1.64 0.87
C THR A 133 2.87 -1.15 -0.58
N PHE A 134 2.82 0.16 -0.79
CA PHE A 134 3.00 0.80 -2.10
C PHE A 134 4.22 0.23 -2.86
N ASN A 135 5.35 0.13 -2.16
CA ASN A 135 6.60 -0.48 -2.63
C ASN A 135 6.40 -1.88 -3.23
N LYS A 136 5.55 -2.71 -2.62
CA LYS A 136 5.27 -4.07 -3.11
C LYS A 136 4.31 -4.11 -4.30
N LEU A 137 3.49 -3.10 -4.53
CA LEU A 137 2.67 -2.96 -5.74
C LEU A 137 3.55 -2.72 -6.96
N PHE A 138 4.45 -1.75 -6.90
CA PHE A 138 5.36 -1.44 -8.01
C PHE A 138 6.46 -2.50 -8.23
N GLN A 139 6.70 -3.37 -7.24
CA GLN A 139 7.49 -4.60 -7.41
C GLN A 139 6.73 -5.74 -8.14
N ILE A 140 5.45 -5.60 -8.49
CA ILE A 140 4.71 -6.63 -9.23
C ILE A 140 5.18 -6.67 -10.70
N PRO A 141 5.73 -7.80 -11.19
CA PRO A 141 6.10 -7.94 -12.60
C PRO A 141 4.91 -7.67 -13.52
N ILE A 142 5.12 -6.94 -14.62
CA ILE A 142 4.12 -6.61 -15.66
C ILE A 142 3.05 -5.60 -15.21
N PHE A 143 2.65 -5.61 -13.93
CA PHE A 143 1.67 -4.65 -13.43
C PHE A 143 2.21 -3.21 -13.46
N SER A 144 3.50 -2.99 -13.16
CA SER A 144 4.17 -1.70 -13.42
C SER A 144 3.95 -1.24 -14.86
N ASP A 145 4.33 -2.09 -15.81
CA ASP A 145 4.42 -1.77 -17.23
C ASP A 145 3.02 -1.48 -17.80
N ILE A 146 2.01 -2.26 -17.40
CA ILE A 146 0.61 -2.08 -17.80
C ILE A 146 -0.06 -0.92 -17.06
N PHE A 147 0.25 -0.69 -15.78
CA PHE A 147 -0.33 0.42 -15.02
C PHE A 147 0.13 1.76 -15.58
N PHE A 148 1.43 1.94 -15.81
CA PHE A 148 1.94 3.17 -16.43
C PHE A 148 1.38 3.36 -17.84
N GLN A 149 1.34 2.32 -18.69
CA GLN A 149 0.71 2.43 -20.02
C GLN A 149 -0.79 2.75 -19.96
N LEU A 150 -1.54 2.17 -18.99
CA LEU A 150 -2.95 2.48 -18.81
C LEU A 150 -3.14 3.93 -18.34
N MET A 151 -2.31 4.42 -17.42
CA MET A 151 -2.34 5.81 -16.94
C MET A 151 -1.88 6.82 -17.99
N GLU A 152 -0.97 6.45 -18.89
CA GLU A 152 -0.59 7.25 -20.07
C GLU A 152 -1.72 7.25 -21.14
N THR A 153 -2.45 6.13 -21.24
CA THR A 153 -3.57 6.01 -22.18
C THR A 153 -4.82 6.76 -21.70
N ILE A 154 -5.14 6.73 -20.39
CA ILE A 154 -6.39 7.28 -19.82
C ILE A 154 -6.65 8.75 -20.20
N PRO A 155 -5.70 9.70 -20.07
CA PRO A 155 -5.86 11.08 -20.54
C PRO A 155 -6.10 11.20 -22.04
N ARG A 156 -5.69 10.20 -22.82
CA ARG A 156 -5.89 10.11 -24.28
C ARG A 156 -7.21 9.40 -24.66
N ILE A 157 -8.09 9.09 -23.69
CA ILE A 157 -9.45 8.54 -23.93
C ILE A 157 -10.51 9.66 -23.90
N GLU A 158 -10.20 10.85 -24.43
CA GLU A 158 -11.24 11.80 -24.81
C GLU A 158 -11.96 11.31 -26.08
N GLU A 159 -13.21 10.88 -25.91
CA GLU A 159 -14.25 10.58 -26.92
C GLU A 159 -13.79 10.21 -28.35
N THR A 160 -13.18 9.02 -28.56
CA THR A 160 -13.47 8.16 -29.77
C THR A 160 -12.74 6.82 -29.81
N THR A 161 -11.69 6.60 -29.01
CA THR A 161 -10.73 5.49 -29.18
C THR A 161 -11.37 4.09 -29.20
N ASP A 162 -11.14 3.34 -30.28
CA ASP A 162 -11.62 1.96 -30.44
C ASP A 162 -11.04 1.04 -29.33
N PRO A 163 -11.87 0.33 -28.55
CA PRO A 163 -11.38 -0.58 -27.50
C PRO A 163 -10.40 -1.65 -27.99
N SER A 164 -10.46 -2.03 -29.27
CA SER A 164 -9.51 -2.96 -29.88
C SER A 164 -8.14 -2.34 -30.19
N ALA A 165 -8.07 -1.01 -30.36
CA ALA A 165 -6.80 -0.28 -30.46
C ALA A 165 -6.08 -0.27 -29.11
N ILE A 166 -6.78 0.14 -28.04
CA ILE A 166 -6.26 0.13 -26.64
C ILE A 166 -5.78 -1.28 -26.24
N LEU A 167 -6.57 -2.31 -26.56
CA LEU A 167 -6.17 -3.71 -26.32
C LEU A 167 -4.94 -4.15 -27.13
N MET A 168 -4.76 -3.66 -28.35
CA MET A 168 -3.57 -3.95 -29.15
C MET A 168 -2.34 -3.21 -28.63
N GLU A 169 -2.50 -1.95 -28.22
CA GLU A 169 -1.45 -1.09 -27.67
C GLU A 169 -0.85 -1.73 -26.40
N LEU A 170 -1.69 -2.02 -25.40
CA LEU A 170 -1.31 -2.73 -24.16
C LEU A 170 -0.76 -4.15 -24.40
N ALA A 171 -1.21 -4.84 -25.45
CA ALA A 171 -0.69 -6.17 -25.78
C ALA A 171 0.65 -6.13 -26.53
N SER A 172 0.94 -5.05 -27.26
CA SER A 172 2.04 -4.97 -28.22
C SER A 172 3.44 -5.25 -27.64
N PRO A 173 3.85 -4.77 -26.44
CA PRO A 173 5.16 -5.05 -25.88
C PRO A 173 5.31 -6.52 -25.46
N HIS A 174 4.18 -7.20 -25.24
CA HIS A 174 4.11 -8.57 -24.75
C HIS A 174 3.88 -9.61 -25.86
N LEU A 175 3.60 -9.22 -27.12
CA LEU A 175 3.31 -10.17 -28.21
C LEU A 175 4.39 -11.24 -28.41
N VAL A 176 5.67 -10.86 -28.38
CA VAL A 176 6.80 -11.82 -28.51
C VAL A 176 6.86 -12.76 -27.30
N SER A 177 6.62 -12.23 -26.10
CA SER A 177 6.54 -13.00 -24.85
C SER A 177 5.39 -14.02 -24.90
N ILE A 178 4.22 -13.62 -25.39
CA ILE A 178 3.03 -14.46 -25.54
C ILE A 178 3.28 -15.56 -26.58
N ALA A 179 3.81 -15.20 -27.76
CA ALA A 179 4.06 -16.11 -28.87
C ALA A 179 5.16 -17.17 -28.58
N ALA A 180 6.12 -16.88 -27.70
CA ALA A 180 7.13 -17.86 -27.28
C ALA A 180 6.55 -19.04 -26.49
N LYS A 181 5.46 -18.84 -25.73
CA LYS A 181 4.87 -19.84 -24.83
C LYS A 181 4.28 -21.08 -25.53
N PRO A 182 3.46 -20.96 -26.61
CA PRO A 182 3.00 -22.14 -27.36
C PRO A 182 4.16 -22.89 -28.02
N VAL A 183 5.23 -22.21 -28.46
CA VAL A 183 6.43 -22.86 -29.00
C VAL A 183 7.15 -23.67 -27.92
N LEU A 184 7.37 -23.07 -26.73
CA LEU A 184 8.00 -23.76 -25.59
C LEU A 184 7.24 -25.02 -25.19
N ILE A 185 5.93 -24.93 -24.90
CA ILE A 185 5.15 -26.10 -24.45
C ILE A 185 5.08 -27.20 -25.53
N ILE A 186 5.03 -26.85 -26.82
CA ILE A 186 5.06 -27.84 -27.92
C ILE A 186 6.41 -28.54 -28.02
N ILE A 187 7.53 -27.79 -27.97
CA ILE A 187 8.88 -28.38 -27.99
C ILE A 187 9.06 -29.28 -26.77
N SER A 188 8.70 -28.82 -25.57
CA SER A 188 8.76 -29.61 -24.33
C SER A 188 7.83 -30.83 -24.35
N ALA A 189 6.70 -30.80 -25.05
CA ALA A 189 5.84 -31.96 -25.23
C ALA A 189 6.38 -32.98 -26.25
N ILE A 190 7.07 -32.53 -27.29
CA ILE A 190 7.81 -33.41 -28.23
C ILE A 190 9.00 -34.05 -27.52
N LEU A 191 9.75 -33.27 -26.73
CA LEU A 191 10.83 -33.77 -25.88
C LEU A 191 10.28 -34.74 -24.83
N GLY A 192 9.21 -34.41 -24.11
CA GLY A 192 8.57 -35.28 -23.12
C GLY A 192 8.11 -36.62 -23.70
N ALA A 193 7.61 -36.63 -24.94
CA ALA A 193 7.24 -37.86 -25.65
C ALA A 193 8.44 -38.68 -26.17
N ALA A 194 9.63 -38.09 -26.28
CA ALA A 194 10.88 -38.82 -26.55
C ALA A 194 11.51 -39.30 -25.24
N VAL A 195 11.57 -38.43 -24.23
CA VAL A 195 12.00 -38.71 -22.85
C VAL A 195 11.17 -39.83 -22.25
N SER A 196 9.86 -39.96 -22.54
CA SER A 196 9.06 -41.10 -22.09
C SER A 196 9.58 -42.48 -22.57
N SER A 197 10.42 -42.53 -23.61
CA SER A 197 11.06 -43.77 -24.09
C SER A 197 12.45 -44.03 -23.48
N THR A 198 13.17 -42.98 -23.06
CA THR A 198 14.53 -43.10 -22.49
C THR A 198 14.57 -42.95 -20.97
N LEU A 199 13.66 -42.19 -20.36
CA LEU A 199 13.59 -41.97 -18.91
C LEU A 199 13.27 -43.26 -18.15
N ILE A 200 12.51 -44.18 -18.76
CA ILE A 200 12.27 -45.55 -18.26
C ILE A 200 13.57 -46.37 -18.23
N GLN A 201 14.57 -46.04 -19.06
CA GLN A 201 15.92 -46.63 -19.00
C GLN A 201 16.86 -45.85 -18.06
N THR A 202 16.73 -44.52 -17.94
CA THR A 202 17.74 -43.67 -17.27
C THR A 202 17.46 -43.34 -15.80
N ILE A 203 16.20 -43.34 -15.33
CA ILE A 203 15.88 -43.13 -13.89
C ILE A 203 16.47 -44.22 -12.97
N ARG A 204 17.05 -45.28 -13.53
CA ARG A 204 17.81 -46.28 -12.80
C ARG A 204 19.11 -45.77 -12.15
N ASN A 205 19.72 -44.68 -12.66
CA ASN A 205 21.09 -44.29 -12.30
C ASN A 205 21.25 -42.79 -11.94
N THR A 206 21.88 -42.54 -10.78
CA THR A 206 22.69 -41.34 -10.44
C THR A 206 21.93 -39.99 -10.27
N ILE A 207 21.55 -39.54 -9.06
CA ILE A 207 22.34 -39.01 -7.89
C ILE A 207 22.55 -37.47 -7.96
N PRO A 208 22.59 -36.72 -6.84
CA PRO A 208 22.26 -35.28 -6.83
C PRO A 208 23.38 -34.32 -6.36
N ASP A 209 23.01 -33.04 -6.36
CA ASP A 209 23.28 -32.00 -5.34
C ASP A 209 24.29 -30.87 -5.64
N ARG A 210 24.08 -29.76 -4.91
CA ARG A 210 24.64 -28.41 -5.04
C ARG A 210 26.03 -28.26 -4.45
N LYS A 211 26.74 -27.21 -4.87
CA LYS A 211 27.49 -26.33 -3.94
C LYS A 211 27.82 -24.95 -4.52
N ASN A 212 28.22 -24.05 -3.64
CA ASN A 212 28.83 -22.72 -3.89
C ASN A 212 27.93 -21.64 -4.51
N ALA A 213 27.06 -21.08 -3.68
CA ALA A 213 26.84 -19.63 -3.68
C ALA A 213 27.92 -18.95 -2.80
N MET A 214 27.83 -17.62 -2.63
CA MET A 214 28.57 -16.80 -1.65
C MET A 214 30.06 -16.57 -1.97
N GLY A 215 30.37 -15.42 -2.59
CA GLY A 215 31.76 -15.04 -2.93
C GLY A 215 31.91 -13.81 -3.84
N ALA A 216 31.14 -12.74 -3.65
CA ALA A 216 31.26 -11.47 -4.39
C ALA A 216 30.64 -10.26 -3.61
N LEU A 217 30.78 -10.28 -2.28
CA LEU A 217 30.44 -9.17 -1.38
C LEU A 217 31.65 -9.01 -0.45
N ILE A 218 31.96 -7.78 -0.02
CA ILE A 218 33.29 -7.29 0.41
C ILE A 218 34.13 -6.84 -0.79
N ILE A 219 34.63 -5.58 -0.72
CA ILE A 219 35.31 -4.74 -1.74
C ILE A 219 34.38 -3.73 -2.45
N LEU A 220 33.84 -2.76 -1.68
CA LEU A 220 33.78 -1.34 -2.08
C LEU A 220 33.55 -0.38 -0.89
N ILE A 221 34.12 -0.69 0.28
CA ILE A 221 34.24 0.24 1.41
C ILE A 221 35.70 0.73 1.45
N ILE A 222 35.94 1.95 1.95
CA ILE A 222 37.24 2.68 2.10
C ILE A 222 37.59 3.67 0.96
N SER A 223 37.15 4.92 1.10
CA SER A 223 37.94 6.19 0.95
C SER A 223 37.00 7.40 1.12
N LEU A 224 37.01 8.17 2.22
CA LEU A 224 37.96 9.23 2.65
C LEU A 224 37.87 10.54 1.82
N SER A 225 37.79 11.79 2.34
CA SER A 225 37.38 12.41 3.64
C SER A 225 37.76 13.92 3.69
N LEU A 226 37.09 14.76 4.55
CA LEU A 226 37.53 16.06 5.18
C LEU A 226 37.00 17.45 4.68
N VAL A 227 36.07 18.05 5.47
CA VAL A 227 35.97 19.42 6.13
C VAL A 227 36.97 20.59 5.83
N PRO A 228 36.81 21.88 6.33
CA PRO A 228 35.64 22.67 6.91
C PRO A 228 35.56 24.23 6.60
N PHE A 229 34.49 24.92 7.12
CA PHE A 229 34.43 26.28 7.80
C PHE A 229 33.64 27.53 7.24
N SER A 230 32.52 27.89 7.93
CA SER A 230 32.11 29.23 8.52
C SER A 230 31.81 30.50 7.65
N THR A 231 30.88 31.45 7.96
CA THR A 231 29.81 31.64 9.01
C THR A 231 28.94 32.93 8.80
N CYS A 232 27.65 32.88 9.19
CA CYS A 232 26.79 33.95 9.78
C CYS A 232 26.12 35.05 8.89
N LEU A 233 24.98 35.56 9.39
CA LEU A 233 23.91 36.41 8.78
C LEU A 233 23.40 37.42 9.86
N ASN A 234 22.76 38.61 9.69
CA ASN A 234 22.46 39.56 8.60
C ASN A 234 21.27 39.28 7.63
N LEU A 235 20.56 40.35 7.17
CA LEU A 235 19.32 40.31 6.36
C LEU A 235 19.52 40.59 4.85
N GLU A 236 20.66 41.14 4.42
CA GLU A 236 21.16 40.86 3.06
C GLU A 236 21.53 39.38 2.94
N ASP A 237 21.84 38.75 4.08
CA ASP A 237 22.17 37.34 4.24
C ASP A 237 20.95 36.53 4.76
N GLY A 238 19.71 37.02 4.56
CA GLY A 238 18.47 36.23 4.71
C GLY A 238 17.81 36.17 6.10
N VAL A 239 16.90 35.19 6.24
CA VAL A 239 15.98 35.00 7.37
C VAL A 239 16.00 33.55 7.84
N TYR A 240 16.15 33.32 9.15
CA TYR A 240 15.99 32.02 9.80
C TYR A 240 15.04 32.10 11.00
N THR A 241 14.16 31.11 11.17
CA THR A 241 13.14 31.06 12.22
C THR A 241 12.93 29.63 12.70
N GLU A 242 12.78 29.45 14.02
CA GLU A 242 12.68 28.13 14.65
C GLU A 242 11.55 28.07 15.70
N VAL A 243 10.73 27.00 15.63
CA VAL A 243 9.56 26.79 16.49
C VAL A 243 9.56 25.37 17.03
N ILE A 244 9.27 25.23 18.32
CA ILE A 244 8.84 23.97 18.94
C ILE A 244 7.48 24.25 19.59
N GLY A 245 6.44 23.53 19.16
CA GLY A 245 5.07 23.67 19.66
C GLY A 245 4.54 22.36 20.23
N GLY A 246 3.77 22.43 21.30
CA GLY A 246 3.09 21.28 21.88
C GLY A 246 1.68 21.64 22.32
N TYR A 247 0.71 20.84 21.91
CA TYR A 247 -0.67 20.91 22.38
C TYR A 247 -1.08 19.59 23.02
N THR A 248 -1.73 19.62 24.19
CA THR A 248 -2.32 18.45 24.84
C THR A 248 -3.84 18.59 25.05
N ASP A 249 -4.57 17.48 24.92
CA ASP A 249 -5.99 17.43 25.22
C ASP A 249 -6.29 16.85 26.61
N GLU A 250 -7.55 16.94 27.04
CA GLU A 250 -7.99 16.42 28.33
C GLU A 250 -8.00 14.88 28.42
N ARG A 251 -7.57 14.14 27.40
CA ARG A 251 -7.51 12.66 27.41
C ARG A 251 -6.10 12.12 27.61
N GLY A 252 -5.09 13.00 27.69
CA GLY A 252 -3.68 12.62 27.81
C GLY A 252 -2.92 12.59 26.49
N ARG A 253 -3.60 12.88 25.38
CA ARG A 253 -3.00 12.87 24.04
C ARG A 253 -2.28 14.18 23.81
N ALA A 254 -1.15 14.14 23.10
CA ALA A 254 -0.47 15.34 22.63
C ALA A 254 -0.20 15.30 21.13
N ILE A 255 -0.24 16.48 20.53
CA ILE A 255 0.32 16.79 19.22
C ILE A 255 1.51 17.71 19.48
N ILE A 256 2.69 17.26 19.06
CA ILE A 256 3.93 18.03 19.12
C ILE A 256 4.29 18.41 17.68
N SER A 257 4.84 19.61 17.52
CA SER A 257 5.24 20.18 16.24
C SER A 257 6.60 20.85 16.37
N GLN A 258 7.34 20.80 15.28
CA GLN A 258 8.68 21.37 15.16
C GLN A 258 8.74 22.04 13.80
N LEU A 259 9.26 23.26 13.71
CA LEU A 259 9.37 23.96 12.43
C LEU A 259 10.64 24.78 12.39
N LEU A 260 11.49 24.49 11.42
CA LEU A 260 12.60 25.34 11.00
C LEU A 260 12.26 25.94 9.65
N VAL A 261 12.49 27.24 9.48
CA VAL A 261 12.33 27.96 8.21
C VAL A 261 13.60 28.76 7.94
N ASP A 262 14.10 28.69 6.72
CA ASP A 262 15.32 29.36 6.27
C ASP A 262 15.12 29.81 4.81
N ASN A 263 15.30 31.10 4.49
CA ASN A 263 15.14 31.60 3.12
C ASN A 263 16.43 31.56 2.28
N GLN A 264 17.59 31.34 2.91
CA GLN A 264 18.89 31.19 2.24
C GLN A 264 19.12 29.77 1.76
N LEU A 265 18.72 28.77 2.56
CA LEU A 265 19.01 27.37 2.34
C LEU A 265 18.55 26.90 0.95
N GLU A 266 19.52 26.65 0.07
CA GLU A 266 19.26 26.16 -1.29
C GLU A 266 19.27 24.63 -1.34
N ILE A 267 18.07 24.04 -1.28
CA ILE A 267 17.85 22.59 -1.49
C ILE A 267 17.92 22.24 -3.00
N VAL A 268 17.56 23.17 -3.87
CA VAL A 268 17.51 23.00 -5.34
C VAL A 268 18.00 24.30 -6.02
N PRO A 269 18.96 24.24 -6.98
CA PRO A 269 19.45 25.43 -7.69
C PRO A 269 18.39 26.11 -8.56
N MET A 270 18.09 27.39 -8.33
CA MET A 270 16.99 28.10 -9.02
C MET A 270 17.35 28.73 -10.37
N ASP A 271 18.64 28.88 -10.70
CA ASP A 271 19.10 29.54 -11.94
C ASP A 271 18.91 28.71 -13.23
N ASN A 272 18.35 27.50 -13.15
CA ASN A 272 18.33 26.52 -14.24
C ASN A 272 17.00 26.49 -15.03
N ASP A 273 16.99 25.83 -16.19
CA ASP A 273 15.78 25.70 -17.01
C ASP A 273 14.71 24.78 -16.37
N GLU A 274 15.13 23.77 -15.59
CA GLU A 274 14.23 22.82 -14.92
C GLU A 274 13.49 23.39 -13.70
N THR A 275 13.97 24.48 -13.10
CA THR A 275 13.32 25.16 -11.96
C THR A 275 12.38 26.29 -12.39
N GLN A 276 12.42 26.73 -13.65
CA GLN A 276 11.47 27.73 -14.16
C GLN A 276 10.01 27.24 -14.04
N GLY A 277 9.25 27.94 -13.18
CA GLY A 277 7.84 27.65 -12.88
C GLY A 277 7.62 26.76 -11.65
N LEU A 278 8.67 26.34 -10.94
CA LEU A 278 8.58 25.52 -9.73
C LEU A 278 8.11 26.37 -8.53
N VAL A 279 6.92 26.06 -8.03
CA VAL A 279 6.25 26.75 -6.91
C VAL A 279 6.72 26.21 -5.56
N ALA A 280 6.82 24.88 -5.47
CA ALA A 280 7.22 24.19 -4.24
C ALA A 280 7.84 22.83 -4.57
N SER A 281 8.72 22.37 -3.68
CA SER A 281 9.17 20.98 -3.67
C SER A 281 9.26 20.50 -2.22
N MET A 282 8.66 19.34 -1.93
CA MET A 282 8.59 18.82 -0.56
C MET A 282 8.77 17.31 -0.56
N VAL A 283 9.69 16.82 0.28
CA VAL A 283 9.77 15.43 0.73
C VAL A 283 9.03 15.31 2.05
N LEU A 284 8.15 14.32 2.17
CA LEU A 284 7.51 13.94 3.43
C LEU A 284 7.90 12.49 3.75
N THR A 285 8.48 12.27 4.93
CA THR A 285 8.73 10.96 5.52
C THR A 285 7.90 10.77 6.79
N GLN A 286 7.48 9.53 7.08
CA GLN A 286 6.57 9.21 8.17
C GLN A 286 6.83 7.84 8.79
N LYS A 287 6.52 7.74 10.08
CA LYS A 287 6.54 6.54 10.91
C LYS A 287 5.27 6.50 11.74
N ILE A 288 4.60 5.36 11.76
CA ILE A 288 3.37 5.17 12.53
C ILE A 288 3.50 3.80 13.21
N TYR A 289 3.73 3.82 14.52
CA TYR A 289 3.90 2.62 15.32
C TYR A 289 2.54 1.95 15.57
N ASP A 290 1.64 2.63 16.28
CA ASP A 290 0.24 2.20 16.41
C ASP A 290 -0.70 3.07 15.56
N PRO A 291 -1.41 2.51 14.55
CA PRO A 291 -2.48 3.23 13.87
C PRO A 291 -3.79 3.34 14.68
N SER A 292 -3.88 2.79 15.90
CA SER A 292 -5.10 2.85 16.72
C SER A 292 -5.49 4.29 17.08
N ILE A 293 -4.51 5.13 17.42
CA ILE A 293 -4.65 6.58 17.69
C ILE A 293 -5.39 7.33 16.57
N LEU A 294 -5.21 6.93 15.30
CA LEU A 294 -5.92 7.55 14.18
C LEU A 294 -7.44 7.42 14.29
N TYR A 295 -7.95 6.36 14.93
CA TYR A 295 -9.39 6.22 15.18
C TYR A 295 -9.87 7.11 16.35
N THR A 296 -8.99 7.53 17.26
CA THR A 296 -9.36 8.41 18.39
C THR A 296 -9.37 9.89 17.99
N LEU A 297 -8.62 10.28 16.95
CA LEU A 297 -8.60 11.64 16.41
C LEU A 297 -10.02 12.10 15.98
N PRO A 298 -10.39 13.38 16.20
CA PRO A 298 -11.72 13.91 15.91
C PRO A 298 -11.93 14.23 14.41
N ILE A 299 -11.62 13.28 13.54
CA ILE A 299 -11.68 13.42 12.08
C ILE A 299 -12.92 12.68 11.56
N GLU A 300 -13.78 13.38 10.81
CA GLU A 300 -14.97 12.77 10.21
C GLU A 300 -14.58 11.68 9.20
N ASP A 301 -15.36 10.59 9.16
CA ASP A 301 -15.12 9.41 8.32
C ASP A 301 -13.74 8.72 8.43
N ILE A 302 -12.92 9.04 9.45
CA ILE A 302 -11.55 8.52 9.63
C ILE A 302 -11.44 7.00 9.55
N THR A 303 -12.48 6.29 10.00
CA THR A 303 -12.59 4.81 9.91
C THR A 303 -12.45 4.28 8.48
N ASN A 304 -12.85 5.04 7.46
CA ASN A 304 -12.69 4.70 6.04
C ASN A 304 -11.24 4.93 5.55
N TYR A 305 -10.58 5.97 6.04
CA TYR A 305 -9.26 6.41 5.57
C TYR A 305 -8.10 5.65 6.22
N VAL A 306 -8.18 5.26 7.50
CA VAL A 306 -7.13 4.46 8.17
C VAL A 306 -6.85 3.14 7.43
N HIS A 307 -7.85 2.59 6.74
CA HIS A 307 -7.70 1.41 5.89
C HIS A 307 -6.70 1.60 4.73
N LEU A 308 -6.47 2.85 4.27
CA LEU A 308 -5.58 3.18 3.16
C LEU A 308 -4.14 3.43 3.59
N ARG A 309 -3.85 3.58 4.90
CA ARG A 309 -2.52 3.89 5.46
C ARG A 309 -1.38 3.10 4.80
N ASN A 310 -1.56 1.79 4.63
CA ASN A 310 -0.52 0.90 4.10
C ASN A 310 -0.15 1.18 2.62
N LEU A 311 -0.96 1.92 1.87
CA LEU A 311 -0.63 2.39 0.51
C LEU A 311 0.05 3.75 0.49
N ILE A 312 0.10 4.49 1.60
CA ILE A 312 0.94 5.68 1.69
C ILE A 312 2.38 5.16 1.89
N PRO A 313 3.36 5.52 1.04
CA PRO A 313 4.75 5.11 1.24
C PRO A 313 5.31 5.76 2.53
N ASN A 314 6.36 5.16 3.10
CA ASN A 314 7.05 5.74 4.26
C ASN A 314 7.67 7.09 3.90
N THR A 315 8.15 7.27 2.66
CA THR A 315 8.70 8.53 2.17
C THR A 315 8.19 8.81 0.75
N PHE A 316 7.67 10.02 0.51
CA PHE A 316 7.29 10.52 -0.81
C PHE A 316 7.82 11.93 -1.05
N ALA A 317 7.84 12.37 -2.30
CA ALA A 317 8.09 13.76 -2.66
C ALA A 317 7.03 14.29 -3.62
N VAL A 318 6.82 15.61 -3.61
CA VAL A 318 5.95 16.32 -4.55
C VAL A 318 6.68 17.54 -5.05
N ASN A 319 6.79 17.67 -6.38
CA ASN A 319 7.21 18.92 -7.04
C ASN A 319 5.96 19.57 -7.65
N LEU A 320 5.75 20.85 -7.40
CA LEU A 320 4.56 21.60 -7.80
C LEU A 320 4.97 22.73 -8.74
N TYR A 321 4.48 22.71 -9.98
CA TYR A 321 4.81 23.69 -11.01
C TYR A 321 3.59 24.50 -11.45
N LEU A 322 3.80 25.73 -11.93
CA LEU A 322 2.79 26.49 -12.65
C LEU A 322 2.55 25.90 -14.06
N GLY A 323 1.29 25.81 -14.49
CA GLY A 323 0.89 25.37 -15.82
C GLY A 323 0.29 23.96 -15.90
N GLU A 324 -0.15 23.59 -17.11
CA GLU A 324 -0.91 22.37 -17.42
C GLU A 324 -0.18 21.38 -18.35
N ASP A 325 1.02 21.74 -18.86
CA ASP A 325 1.82 20.90 -19.76
C ASP A 325 2.54 19.79 -18.95
N THR A 326 1.84 18.67 -18.75
CA THR A 326 2.34 17.53 -17.97
C THR A 326 3.66 16.99 -18.48
N ASP A 327 3.82 16.89 -19.81
CA ASP A 327 4.97 16.22 -20.42
C ASP A 327 6.25 17.06 -20.23
N SER A 328 6.15 18.38 -20.43
CA SER A 328 7.26 19.32 -20.17
C SER A 328 7.57 19.44 -18.67
N ILE A 329 6.54 19.51 -17.83
CA ILE A 329 6.70 19.61 -16.37
C ILE A 329 7.30 18.33 -15.77
N GLN A 330 6.96 17.16 -16.31
CA GLN A 330 7.52 15.87 -15.89
C GLN A 330 9.03 15.78 -16.19
N GLU A 331 9.50 16.21 -17.37
CA GLU A 331 10.94 16.21 -17.70
C GLU A 331 11.74 17.15 -16.80
N LYS A 332 11.21 18.34 -16.50
CA LYS A 332 11.79 19.30 -15.54
C LYS A 332 11.84 18.72 -14.12
N SER A 333 10.70 18.20 -13.65
CA SER A 333 10.57 17.62 -12.32
C SER A 333 11.52 16.43 -12.10
N ASN A 334 11.73 15.61 -13.15
CA ASN A 334 12.68 14.51 -13.14
C ASN A 334 14.15 14.94 -13.16
N GLN A 335 14.45 16.22 -13.37
CA GLN A 335 15.77 16.80 -13.13
C GLN A 335 15.87 17.34 -11.69
N VAL A 336 14.84 18.08 -11.25
CA VAL A 336 14.74 18.65 -9.89
C VAL A 336 14.81 17.60 -8.79
N ILE A 337 14.14 16.45 -8.96
CA ILE A 337 14.19 15.36 -7.99
C ILE A 337 15.61 14.82 -7.76
N ASN A 338 16.51 14.88 -8.75
CA ASN A 338 17.89 14.39 -8.57
C ASN A 338 18.71 15.28 -7.63
N TYR A 339 18.40 16.57 -7.52
CA TYR A 339 19.04 17.43 -6.51
C TYR A 339 18.60 17.02 -5.10
N ILE A 340 17.32 16.66 -4.95
CA ILE A 340 16.72 16.22 -3.69
C ILE A 340 17.22 14.83 -3.29
N GLU A 341 17.38 13.91 -4.25
CA GLU A 341 18.07 12.62 -4.05
C GLU A 341 19.49 12.83 -3.52
N GLN A 342 20.26 13.72 -4.17
CA GLN A 342 21.63 14.05 -3.76
C GLN A 342 21.70 14.80 -2.42
N ASP A 343 20.67 15.59 -2.08
CA ASP A 343 20.67 16.37 -0.86
C ASP A 343 20.31 15.51 0.36
N LEU A 344 19.33 14.61 0.23
CA LEU A 344 18.85 13.74 1.31
C LEU A 344 19.46 12.33 1.35
N ASP A 345 20.25 11.93 0.34
CA ASP A 345 20.71 10.54 0.09
C ASP A 345 19.57 9.51 -0.03
N LEU A 346 18.47 9.93 -0.67
CA LEU A 346 17.27 9.12 -0.91
C LEU A 346 17.16 8.73 -2.37
N GLN A 347 16.47 7.61 -2.65
CA GLN A 347 16.16 7.18 -4.02
C GLN A 347 14.66 7.25 -4.29
N PHE A 348 14.27 8.20 -5.12
CA PHE A 348 12.91 8.44 -5.55
C PHE A 348 12.60 7.76 -6.88
N LYS A 349 11.31 7.53 -7.11
CA LYS A 349 10.75 7.07 -8.38
C LYS A 349 9.48 7.83 -8.63
N GLU A 350 9.33 8.31 -9.86
CA GLU A 350 8.11 8.97 -10.29
C GLU A 350 6.90 8.03 -10.15
N VAL A 351 5.78 8.59 -9.71
CA VAL A 351 4.47 7.93 -9.62
C VAL A 351 3.56 8.41 -10.74
N ILE A 352 3.39 9.74 -10.87
CA ILE A 352 2.49 10.39 -11.82
C ILE A 352 2.70 11.92 -11.81
N ALA A 353 2.45 12.58 -12.95
CA ALA A 353 2.18 14.02 -13.04
C ALA A 353 0.67 14.28 -13.18
N LEU A 354 0.11 15.22 -12.40
CA LEU A 354 -1.32 15.53 -12.37
C LEU A 354 -1.57 17.05 -12.45
N PRO A 355 -2.34 17.56 -13.42
CA PRO A 355 -2.78 18.95 -13.45
C PRO A 355 -3.86 19.18 -12.40
N LEU A 356 -3.61 20.14 -11.49
CA LEU A 356 -4.53 20.59 -10.46
C LEU A 356 -5.46 21.65 -11.06
N ARG A 357 -6.64 21.22 -11.51
CA ARG A 357 -7.70 22.13 -11.97
C ARG A 357 -8.25 22.94 -10.80
N ASN A 358 -8.49 24.22 -11.04
CA ASN A 358 -9.10 25.14 -10.09
C ASN A 358 -10.51 25.52 -10.57
N ASP A 359 -11.52 25.11 -9.80
CA ASP A 359 -12.95 25.39 -10.05
C ASP A 359 -13.47 26.58 -9.21
N GLY A 360 -12.59 27.38 -8.61
CA GLY A 360 -12.91 28.46 -7.67
C GLY A 360 -13.42 29.77 -8.28
N GLU A 361 -13.94 30.66 -7.43
CA GLU A 361 -14.39 32.00 -7.84
C GLU A 361 -13.22 32.95 -8.13
N LEU A 362 -13.47 33.93 -9.01
CA LEU A 362 -12.46 34.73 -9.72
C LEU A 362 -11.44 35.52 -8.85
N ASN A 363 -11.68 35.64 -7.55
CA ASN A 363 -10.89 36.48 -6.63
C ASN A 363 -10.14 35.67 -5.54
N THR A 364 -10.34 34.36 -5.45
CA THR A 364 -9.61 33.44 -4.54
C THR A 364 -9.01 32.25 -5.30
N ALA A 365 -8.88 32.41 -6.62
CA ALA A 365 -8.46 31.38 -7.54
C ALA A 365 -6.93 31.24 -7.57
N LEU A 366 -6.41 30.10 -7.10
CA LEU A 366 -5.02 29.69 -7.35
C LEU A 366 -4.73 29.63 -8.87
N PRO A 367 -3.51 29.97 -9.33
CA PRO A 367 -3.11 29.73 -10.72
C PRO A 367 -3.14 28.23 -11.02
N THR A 368 -3.38 27.82 -12.28
CA THR A 368 -3.34 26.38 -12.60
C THR A 368 -1.93 25.84 -12.37
N MET A 369 -1.85 24.70 -11.69
CA MET A 369 -0.59 24.04 -11.35
C MET A 369 -0.59 22.58 -11.81
N THR A 370 0.59 21.98 -11.92
CA THR A 370 0.78 20.53 -12.11
C THR A 370 1.65 20.00 -10.98
N ALA A 371 1.18 18.98 -10.27
CA ALA A 371 1.90 18.30 -9.22
C ALA A 371 2.49 16.98 -9.75
N VAL A 372 3.80 16.79 -9.60
CA VAL A 372 4.51 15.56 -9.95
C VAL A 372 4.89 14.84 -8.66
N PHE A 373 4.36 13.62 -8.51
CA PHE A 373 4.49 12.82 -7.30
C PHE A 373 5.59 11.76 -7.45
N TYR A 374 6.37 11.58 -6.40
CA TYR A 374 7.45 10.61 -6.30
C TYR A 374 7.29 9.77 -5.03
N TYR A 375 7.78 8.53 -5.06
CA TYR A 375 7.88 7.69 -3.87
C TYR A 375 9.30 7.14 -3.71
N SER A 376 9.73 6.97 -2.46
CA SER A 376 11.01 6.35 -2.13
C SER A 376 10.82 4.96 -1.50
N GLN A 377 11.86 4.12 -1.56
CA GLN A 377 11.93 2.91 -0.74
C GLN A 377 12.34 3.20 0.71
N ASN A 378 13.03 4.31 0.92
CA ASN A 378 13.64 4.69 2.18
C ASN A 378 12.58 5.04 3.24
N ASN A 379 12.92 4.75 4.49
CA ASN A 379 12.18 5.11 5.69
C ASN A 379 12.77 6.36 6.36
N ILE A 380 12.13 6.83 7.43
CA ILE A 380 12.63 7.97 8.22
C ILE A 380 14.03 7.71 8.76
N GLU A 381 14.35 6.46 9.14
CA GLU A 381 15.67 6.09 9.67
C GLU A 381 16.80 6.11 8.63
N GLU A 382 16.47 6.13 7.33
CA GLU A 382 17.43 6.33 6.24
C GLU A 382 17.45 7.80 5.76
N ALA A 383 16.43 8.61 6.09
CA ALA A 383 16.38 10.05 5.81
C ALA A 383 16.93 10.93 6.94
N SER A 384 16.88 10.44 8.19
CA SER A 384 17.09 11.21 9.42
C SER A 384 18.40 12.00 9.45
N GLU A 385 19.51 11.36 9.09
CA GLU A 385 20.84 11.98 9.08
C GLU A 385 20.93 13.20 8.15
N ASN A 386 20.07 13.29 7.12
CA ASN A 386 20.03 14.40 6.17
C ASN A 386 18.80 15.32 6.31
N LEU A 387 17.76 14.99 7.10
CA LEU A 387 16.57 15.85 7.28
C LEU A 387 16.93 17.24 7.83
N LEU A 388 17.92 17.32 8.72
CA LEU A 388 18.40 18.57 9.32
C LEU A 388 19.54 19.24 8.53
N LYS A 389 19.93 18.69 7.38
CA LYS A 389 21.05 19.19 6.56
C LYS A 389 20.79 20.63 6.12
N GLY A 390 21.83 21.46 6.20
CA GLY A 390 21.74 22.92 6.03
C GLY A 390 21.30 23.62 7.32
N PHE A 391 20.17 23.20 7.91
CA PHE A 391 19.66 23.79 9.15
C PHE A 391 20.61 23.66 10.34
N THR A 392 21.31 22.52 10.50
CA THR A 392 22.24 22.30 11.64
C THR A 392 23.32 23.39 11.80
N GLU A 393 23.69 24.10 10.73
CA GLU A 393 24.68 25.19 10.78
C GLU A 393 24.17 26.41 11.56
N ASN A 394 22.85 26.59 11.69
CA ASN A 394 22.24 27.63 12.50
C ASN A 394 22.15 27.27 13.99
N GLY A 395 22.32 26.00 14.38
CA GLY A 395 22.22 25.57 15.78
C GLY A 395 20.82 25.77 16.37
N GLY A 396 20.73 26.22 17.63
CA GLY A 396 19.45 26.44 18.29
C GLY A 396 18.64 25.16 18.48
N PHE A 397 17.37 25.18 18.04
CA PHE A 397 16.45 24.03 18.13
C PHE A 397 16.84 22.85 17.23
N THR A 398 17.74 23.02 16.26
CA THR A 398 18.19 21.93 15.39
C THR A 398 18.72 20.73 16.17
N ARG A 399 19.42 20.95 17.30
CA ARG A 399 19.88 19.88 18.21
C ARG A 399 18.72 19.18 18.92
N PHE A 400 17.71 19.93 19.36
CA PHE A 400 16.53 19.36 20.02
C PHE A 400 15.77 18.44 19.04
N ILE A 401 15.67 18.86 17.77
CA ILE A 401 15.09 18.07 16.68
C ILE A 401 16.01 16.88 16.33
N GLU A 402 17.34 17.04 16.33
CA GLU A 402 18.32 15.95 16.12
C GLU A 402 18.14 14.81 17.14
N GLU A 403 17.97 15.16 18.42
CA GLU A 403 17.66 14.20 19.48
C GLU A 403 16.22 13.64 19.39
N THR A 404 15.30 14.34 18.71
CA THR A 404 13.92 13.86 18.47
C THR A 404 13.83 12.85 17.32
N ILE A 405 14.60 13.00 16.24
CA ILE A 405 14.56 12.11 15.06
C ILE A 405 15.31 10.79 15.37
N ASN A 406 14.75 10.03 16.31
CA ASN A 406 15.37 8.86 16.91
C ASN A 406 14.79 7.55 16.30
N PRO A 407 15.61 6.65 15.74
CA PRO A 407 15.13 5.37 15.19
C PRO A 407 14.46 4.48 16.25
N GLU A 408 14.74 4.67 17.54
CA GLU A 408 14.13 3.92 18.67
C GLU A 408 12.98 4.68 19.38
N SER A 409 12.52 5.82 18.85
CA SER A 409 11.40 6.62 19.37
C SER A 409 10.18 5.78 19.83
N HIS A 410 9.47 6.23 20.86
CA HIS A 410 8.30 5.53 21.44
C HIS A 410 6.96 6.23 21.14
N LEU A 411 6.94 7.19 20.23
CA LEU A 411 5.76 7.98 19.86
C LEU A 411 4.83 7.18 18.94
N ASP A 412 3.52 7.40 18.98
CA ASP A 412 2.58 6.60 18.17
C ASP A 412 2.64 6.96 16.68
N ILE A 413 2.83 8.25 16.37
CA ILE A 413 2.98 8.81 15.02
C ILE A 413 4.12 9.83 15.00
N GLU A 414 4.91 9.79 13.94
CA GLU A 414 5.90 10.81 13.56
C GLU A 414 5.78 11.09 12.06
N VAL A 415 5.83 12.37 11.68
CA VAL A 415 5.86 12.86 10.30
C VAL A 415 6.86 14.00 10.21
N TYR A 416 7.74 13.97 9.21
CA TYR A 416 8.64 15.09 8.91
C TYR A 416 8.55 15.45 7.43
N ALA A 417 8.27 16.71 7.15
CA ALA A 417 8.26 17.28 5.82
C ALA A 417 9.42 18.27 5.68
N ARG A 418 10.30 18.07 4.69
CA ARG A 418 11.41 18.96 4.36
C ARG A 418 11.29 19.38 2.90
N GLY A 419 11.48 20.65 2.61
CA GLY A 419 11.27 21.16 1.27
C GLY A 419 11.47 22.67 1.17
N PHE A 420 10.93 23.26 0.12
CA PHE A 420 10.77 24.70 0.01
C PHE A 420 9.45 25.08 -0.67
N ILE A 421 9.05 26.33 -0.47
CA ILE A 421 7.87 26.96 -1.07
C ILE A 421 8.19 28.41 -1.45
N HIS A 422 7.73 28.85 -2.62
CA HIS A 422 7.64 30.27 -2.99
C HIS A 422 6.26 30.78 -2.57
N ALA A 423 6.19 31.92 -1.89
CA ALA A 423 4.93 32.43 -1.35
C ALA A 423 4.08 33.20 -2.39
N GLU A 424 4.71 33.86 -3.38
CA GLU A 424 4.06 34.64 -4.45
C GLU A 424 2.84 33.94 -5.09
N PRO A 425 2.91 32.66 -5.55
CA PRO A 425 1.76 32.00 -6.18
C PRO A 425 0.56 31.75 -5.25
N PHE A 426 0.70 32.03 -3.95
CA PHE A 426 -0.32 31.88 -2.93
C PHE A 426 -0.78 33.21 -2.31
N GLU A 427 -0.25 34.37 -2.72
CA GLU A 427 -0.57 35.69 -2.13
C GLU A 427 -2.09 35.88 -1.96
N GLY A 428 -2.88 35.59 -3.01
CA GLY A 428 -4.34 35.70 -3.02
C GLY A 428 -5.11 34.74 -2.11
N ILE A 429 -4.45 33.84 -1.36
CA ILE A 429 -5.05 33.00 -0.32
C ILE A 429 -4.47 33.24 1.08
N ILE A 430 -3.42 34.06 1.24
CA ILE A 430 -2.87 34.41 2.56
C ILE A 430 -3.74 35.54 3.16
N PRO A 431 -4.32 35.38 4.35
CA PRO A 431 -5.32 36.32 4.88
C PRO A 431 -4.70 37.57 5.51
N VAL A 432 -3.98 38.38 4.72
CA VAL A 432 -3.35 39.63 5.19
C VAL A 432 -4.18 40.84 4.79
N THR A 433 -4.87 41.45 5.76
CA THR A 433 -5.65 42.68 5.54
C THR A 433 -4.89 43.94 5.97
N ASP A 434 -4.91 44.96 5.11
CA ASP A 434 -4.45 46.34 5.38
C ASP A 434 -3.01 46.47 5.91
N ILE A 435 -2.05 45.95 5.13
CA ILE A 435 -0.61 46.14 5.35
C ILE A 435 -0.28 47.64 5.32
N PRO A 436 0.39 48.21 6.34
CA PRO A 436 0.76 49.62 6.34
C PRO A 436 1.70 49.96 5.18
N GLN A 437 1.48 51.11 4.52
CA GLN A 437 2.24 51.53 3.32
C GLN A 437 3.77 51.66 3.51
N ASN A 438 4.24 51.67 4.75
CA ASN A 438 5.66 51.74 5.11
C ASN A 438 6.27 50.37 5.45
N TYR A 439 5.57 49.28 5.15
CA TYR A 439 6.03 47.89 5.23
C TYR A 439 5.67 47.09 3.95
N THR A 440 5.22 47.77 2.90
CA THR A 440 4.79 47.11 1.65
C THR A 440 5.99 46.54 0.88
N ASP A 441 7.13 47.24 0.87
CA ASP A 441 8.32 46.77 0.16
C ASP A 441 8.94 45.56 0.88
N GLU A 442 8.95 45.57 2.22
CA GLU A 442 9.36 44.44 3.06
C GLU A 442 8.40 43.24 2.92
N TYR A 443 7.08 43.46 2.90
CA TYR A 443 6.10 42.40 2.67
C TYR A 443 6.25 41.79 1.28
N ASN A 444 6.37 42.60 0.24
CA ASN A 444 6.59 42.10 -1.13
C ASN A 444 7.87 41.26 -1.19
N THR A 445 8.96 41.73 -0.57
CA THR A 445 10.21 40.96 -0.45
C THR A 445 10.00 39.62 0.27
N LEU A 446 9.18 39.58 1.31
CA LEU A 446 8.83 38.34 2.02
C LEU A 446 7.91 37.42 1.19
N ILE A 447 7.05 37.93 0.32
CA ILE A 447 6.17 37.12 -0.55
C ILE A 447 6.92 36.60 -1.79
N GLU A 448 7.79 37.41 -2.39
CA GLU A 448 8.68 37.04 -3.50
C GLU A 448 9.78 36.05 -3.06
N SER A 449 10.05 35.93 -1.75
CA SER A 449 11.04 35.02 -1.19
C SER A 449 10.66 33.54 -1.30
N ARG A 450 11.70 32.70 -1.48
CA ARG A 450 11.65 31.24 -1.28
C ARG A 450 11.89 30.92 0.20
N TYR A 451 11.08 30.06 0.79
CA TYR A 451 11.32 29.53 2.13
C TYR A 451 11.59 28.05 2.07
N SER A 452 12.81 27.64 2.38
CA SER A 452 13.12 26.25 2.72
C SER A 452 12.68 25.96 4.15
N PHE A 453 12.19 24.75 4.41
CA PHE A 453 11.65 24.36 5.71
C PHE A 453 11.98 22.91 6.08
N LEU A 454 11.99 22.65 7.38
CA LEU A 454 11.83 21.33 7.98
C LEU A 454 10.70 21.42 9.02
N ALA A 455 9.59 20.74 8.77
CA ALA A 455 8.44 20.65 9.66
C ALA A 455 8.32 19.22 10.22
N GLY A 456 8.48 19.05 11.53
CA GLY A 456 8.17 17.82 12.26
C GLY A 456 6.77 17.90 12.90
N LEU A 457 6.09 16.76 12.96
CA LEU A 457 4.81 16.57 13.65
C LEU A 457 4.80 15.20 14.30
N GLN A 458 4.61 15.14 15.62
CA GLN A 458 4.55 13.91 16.39
C GLN A 458 3.23 13.82 17.17
N ILE A 459 2.68 12.62 17.34
CA ILE A 459 1.43 12.39 18.08
C ILE A 459 1.60 11.16 18.99
N THR A 460 1.09 11.26 20.22
CA THR A 460 1.10 10.18 21.23
C THR A 460 -0.14 10.23 22.10
N GLU A 461 -0.65 9.08 22.56
CA GLU A 461 -1.76 9.01 23.51
C GLU A 461 -1.35 9.16 24.99
N ASN A 462 -0.06 9.16 25.30
CA ASN A 462 0.44 9.07 26.68
C ASN A 462 1.48 10.17 27.00
N ALA A 463 1.09 11.44 26.87
CA ALA A 463 1.99 12.59 27.03
C ALA A 463 1.98 13.26 28.42
N LEU A 464 1.21 12.73 29.38
CA LEU A 464 0.94 13.40 30.65
C LEU A 464 1.52 12.66 31.87
N ASP A 465 2.50 13.31 32.52
CA ASP A 465 3.09 12.87 33.78
C ASP A 465 2.18 13.27 34.97
N PRO A 466 1.75 12.35 35.85
CA PRO A 466 0.86 12.66 36.97
C PRO A 466 1.56 13.43 38.10
N GLN A 467 1.07 14.63 38.41
CA GLN A 467 1.57 15.54 39.46
C GLN A 467 0.55 15.72 40.59
N GLY A 468 0.29 14.64 41.33
CA GLY A 468 -0.55 14.66 42.53
C GLY A 468 -2.05 14.76 42.24
N SER A 469 -2.57 15.99 42.10
CA SER A 469 -3.98 16.27 41.76
C SER A 469 -4.15 16.96 40.41
N SER A 470 -3.06 17.10 39.66
CA SER A 470 -2.99 17.63 38.30
C SER A 470 -2.00 16.80 37.49
N TYR A 471 -1.84 17.10 36.22
CA TYR A 471 -0.91 16.43 35.31
C TYR A 471 0.01 17.46 34.66
N LEU A 472 1.19 17.03 34.25
CA LEU A 472 2.17 17.85 33.54
C LEU A 472 2.32 17.33 32.11
N PHE A 473 2.14 18.21 31.14
CA PHE A 473 2.67 17.99 29.80
C PHE A 473 4.04 18.65 29.73
N ASP A 474 5.04 17.93 29.21
CA ASP A 474 6.35 18.48 28.87
C ASP A 474 6.76 17.95 27.50
N ILE A 475 7.00 18.85 26.55
CA ILE A 475 7.46 18.49 25.20
C ILE A 475 8.78 17.73 25.27
N SER A 476 9.68 18.11 26.18
CA SER A 476 11.01 17.51 26.32
C SER A 476 10.94 16.06 26.81
N SER A 477 10.15 15.78 27.87
CA SER A 477 9.98 14.41 28.38
C SER A 477 9.20 13.53 27.40
N THR A 478 8.16 14.07 26.75
CA THR A 478 7.32 13.34 25.80
C THR A 478 8.10 12.86 24.57
N LEU A 479 9.02 13.68 24.05
CA LEU A 479 9.91 13.31 22.94
C LEU A 479 11.14 12.49 23.38
N GLY A 480 11.41 12.38 24.68
CA GLY A 480 12.59 11.70 25.22
C GLY A 480 13.92 12.44 25.01
N VAL A 481 13.88 13.77 24.89
CA VAL A 481 15.04 14.62 24.56
C VAL A 481 15.78 15.06 25.84
N GLU A 482 17.11 14.90 25.88
CA GLU A 482 17.93 15.37 27.01
C GLU A 482 18.45 16.81 26.81
N ALA A 483 18.53 17.30 25.57
CA ALA A 483 18.86 18.68 25.26
C ALA A 483 17.83 19.66 25.83
N THR A 484 18.28 20.57 26.69
CA THR A 484 17.49 21.75 27.03
C THR A 484 17.31 22.62 25.77
N PRO A 485 16.09 23.10 25.46
CA PRO A 485 15.88 23.99 24.33
C PRO A 485 16.71 25.26 24.52
N ASN A 486 17.37 25.69 23.45
CA ASN A 486 18.17 26.91 23.43
C ASN A 486 17.99 27.58 22.07
N TYR A 487 17.98 28.92 22.05
CA TYR A 487 17.82 29.67 20.80
C TYR A 487 19.11 29.72 19.99
N SER A 488 18.96 29.67 18.67
CA SER A 488 20.00 29.96 17.69
C SER A 488 20.43 31.43 17.81
N THR A 489 21.73 31.69 17.61
CA THR A 489 22.27 33.05 17.46
C THR A 489 22.01 33.66 16.08
N ASN A 490 21.51 32.85 15.13
CA ASN A 490 21.24 33.23 13.75
C ASN A 490 19.73 33.36 13.48
N SER A 491 18.89 33.16 14.50
CA SER A 491 17.42 33.17 14.36
C SER A 491 16.85 34.56 14.61
N ASP A 492 16.07 35.04 13.64
CA ASP A 492 15.27 36.25 13.73
C ASP A 492 14.07 36.07 14.69
N GLY A 493 13.63 34.82 14.89
CA GLY A 493 12.51 34.46 15.75
C GLY A 493 12.56 33.00 16.18
N SER A 494 12.83 32.78 17.47
CA SER A 494 12.77 31.45 18.11
C SER A 494 11.57 31.39 19.05
N PHE A 495 10.80 30.30 19.01
CA PHE A 495 9.52 30.19 19.72
C PHE A 495 9.32 28.81 20.36
N ILE A 496 9.08 28.76 21.67
CA ILE A 496 8.51 27.59 22.36
C ILE A 496 7.04 27.90 22.63
N ILE A 497 6.14 27.00 22.23
CA ILE A 497 4.69 27.16 22.41
C ILE A 497 4.16 25.94 23.17
N THR A 498 3.53 26.15 24.33
CA THR A 498 2.84 25.09 25.09
C THR A 498 1.37 25.43 25.22
N ALA A 499 0.49 24.47 24.93
CA ALA A 499 -0.96 24.69 24.91
C ALA A 499 -1.74 23.49 25.45
N ARG A 500 -2.94 23.75 26.00
CA ARG A 500 -3.87 22.73 26.51
C ARG A 500 -5.31 23.07 26.14
N SER A 501 -6.17 22.05 26.09
CA SER A 501 -7.62 22.23 25.89
C SER A 501 -8.24 23.20 26.90
N ASN A 502 -9.06 24.13 26.43
CA ASN A 502 -9.69 25.17 27.24
C ASN A 502 -10.98 24.66 27.90
N LYS A 503 -10.93 24.33 29.20
CA LYS A 503 -12.14 24.11 30.00
C LYS A 503 -12.77 25.46 30.38
N THR A 504 -13.77 25.92 29.62
CA THR A 504 -14.55 27.13 29.96
C THR A 504 -15.54 26.90 31.13
N GLY A 505 -15.01 26.48 32.28
CA GLY A 505 -15.65 26.41 33.58
C GLY A 505 -14.97 27.37 34.56
N ILE A 506 -14.82 28.64 34.15
CA ILE A 506 -13.89 29.63 34.74
C ILE A 506 -14.14 29.81 36.24
N THR A 507 -13.17 29.41 37.07
CA THR A 507 -13.04 29.84 38.47
C THR A 507 -12.09 31.03 38.63
N GLU A 508 -10.99 31.07 37.87
CA GLU A 508 -10.00 32.17 37.89
C GLU A 508 -9.67 32.70 36.48
N PRO A 509 -9.92 33.99 36.17
CA PRO A 509 -9.59 34.61 34.87
C PRO A 509 -8.08 34.83 34.58
N LEU A 510 -7.20 34.01 35.15
CA LEU A 510 -5.74 34.23 35.19
C LEU A 510 -4.90 32.98 34.83
N ASP A 511 -5.53 31.86 34.47
CA ASP A 511 -4.83 30.63 34.08
C ASP A 511 -4.79 30.53 32.53
N PRO A 512 -3.66 30.86 31.86
CA PRO A 512 -3.58 30.89 30.40
C PRO A 512 -3.61 29.48 29.80
N THR A 513 -4.37 29.28 28.73
CA THR A 513 -4.46 27.99 28.02
C THR A 513 -3.29 27.75 27.07
N THR A 514 -2.52 28.80 26.78
CA THR A 514 -1.34 28.78 25.92
C THR A 514 -0.24 29.66 26.51
N HIS A 515 0.99 29.16 26.64
CA HIS A 515 2.18 29.98 26.91
C HIS A 515 3.07 30.01 25.67
N ILE A 516 3.71 31.14 25.41
CA ILE A 516 4.70 31.32 24.33
C ILE A 516 5.96 31.96 24.89
N LYS A 517 7.09 31.27 24.77
CA LYS A 517 8.42 31.80 25.11
C LYS A 517 9.18 32.16 23.84
N THR A 518 9.64 33.40 23.70
CA THR A 518 10.31 33.85 22.47
C THR A 518 11.65 34.59 22.64
N SER A 519 12.51 34.49 21.63
CA SER A 519 13.72 35.32 21.48
C SER A 519 13.41 36.78 21.16
N LEU A 520 12.22 37.09 20.64
CA LEU A 520 11.83 38.44 20.23
C LEU A 520 11.84 39.42 21.40
N PRO A 521 12.41 40.64 21.24
CA PRO A 521 12.37 41.67 22.28
C PRO A 521 10.95 42.12 22.63
N GLU A 522 10.68 42.45 23.91
CA GLU A 522 9.37 42.91 24.41
C GLU A 522 8.77 44.10 23.65
N ASN A 523 9.63 44.92 23.02
CA ASN A 523 9.26 46.15 22.31
C ASN A 523 9.49 46.02 20.79
N SER A 524 9.60 44.78 20.28
CA SER A 524 9.73 44.47 18.86
C SER A 524 8.37 44.57 18.13
N MET A 525 8.41 44.89 16.83
CA MET A 525 7.20 45.02 16.02
C MET A 525 6.64 43.63 15.66
N GLU A 526 7.55 42.70 15.48
CA GLU A 526 7.35 41.28 15.20
C GLU A 526 6.49 40.64 16.30
N LEU A 527 6.80 40.94 17.57
CA LEU A 527 6.03 40.49 18.74
C LEU A 527 4.65 41.17 18.83
N MET A 528 4.54 42.44 18.42
CA MET A 528 3.27 43.18 18.35
C MET A 528 2.34 42.61 17.25
N ILE A 529 2.90 42.20 16.11
CA ILE A 529 2.16 41.51 15.04
C ILE A 529 1.74 40.12 15.51
N LEU A 530 2.66 39.33 16.07
CA LEU A 530 2.38 37.99 16.58
C LEU A 530 1.26 38.00 17.64
N SER A 531 1.36 38.90 18.63
CA SER A 531 0.33 39.10 19.67
C SER A 531 -1.00 39.71 19.15
N THR A 532 -1.06 40.12 17.88
CA THR A 532 -2.31 40.46 17.18
C THR A 532 -2.88 39.25 16.45
N LEU A 533 -2.05 38.47 15.76
CA LEU A 533 -2.46 37.28 15.00
C LEU A 533 -2.98 36.14 15.90
N ILE A 534 -2.41 35.95 17.09
CA ILE A 534 -2.74 34.80 17.96
C ILE A 534 -3.90 35.06 18.94
N GLN A 535 -4.60 36.19 18.84
CA GLN A 535 -5.70 36.52 19.77
C GLN A 535 -6.88 35.53 19.69
N GLU A 536 -6.99 34.78 18.60
CA GLU A 536 -7.99 33.72 18.42
C GLU A 536 -7.62 32.41 19.15
N LEU A 537 -6.38 32.25 19.65
CA LEU A 537 -5.94 31.08 20.43
C LEU A 537 -6.40 31.10 21.90
N GLY A 538 -7.19 32.08 22.30
CA GLY A 538 -7.77 32.18 23.64
C GLY A 538 -6.89 32.91 24.65
N ALA A 539 -6.71 32.35 25.85
CA ALA A 539 -5.92 32.97 26.90
C ALA A 539 -4.43 32.67 26.69
N VAL A 540 -3.73 33.56 25.99
CA VAL A 540 -2.30 33.43 25.69
C VAL A 540 -1.45 34.28 26.63
N GLU A 541 -0.45 33.67 27.25
CA GLU A 541 0.67 34.36 27.90
C GLU A 541 1.89 34.35 26.97
N ILE A 542 2.61 35.47 26.90
CA ILE A 542 3.81 35.60 26.07
C ILE A 542 4.96 36.14 26.94
N GLU A 543 6.01 35.35 27.08
CA GLU A 543 7.27 35.74 27.73
C GLU A 543 8.40 35.90 26.69
N THR A 544 9.32 36.82 26.97
CA THR A 544 10.55 36.99 26.19
C THR A 544 11.77 36.50 26.95
N GLY A 545 12.92 36.44 26.27
CA GLY A 545 14.22 36.14 26.87
C GLY A 545 14.60 34.65 26.82
N PRO A 546 15.77 34.29 27.36
CA PRO A 546 16.38 32.98 27.14
C PRO A 546 15.54 31.83 27.73
N PRO A 547 15.39 30.73 26.99
CA PRO A 547 14.51 29.62 27.39
C PRO A 547 15.08 28.88 28.60
N GLN A 548 14.17 28.35 29.41
CA GLN A 548 14.41 27.54 30.59
C GLN A 548 13.78 26.15 30.40
N PRO A 549 14.21 25.11 31.13
CA PRO A 549 13.66 23.75 30.99
C PRO A 549 12.16 23.62 31.32
N PHE A 550 11.55 24.61 31.98
CA PHE A 550 10.11 24.62 32.26
C PHE A 550 9.28 25.32 31.17
N ASP A 551 9.92 25.99 30.19
CA ASP A 551 9.18 26.67 29.10
C ASP A 551 8.60 25.68 28.08
N THR A 552 9.02 24.40 28.11
CA THR A 552 8.37 23.29 27.38
C THR A 552 7.22 22.64 28.14
N GLN A 553 6.86 23.17 29.31
CA GLN A 553 5.88 22.56 30.21
C GLN A 553 4.55 23.33 30.26
N ILE A 554 3.46 22.63 30.53
CA ILE A 554 2.16 23.21 30.89
C ILE A 554 1.37 22.26 31.81
N THR A 555 0.69 22.82 32.81
CA THR A 555 -0.10 22.01 33.78
C THR A 555 -1.51 21.76 33.27
N VAL A 556 -1.88 20.49 33.10
CA VAL A 556 -3.26 20.06 32.81
C VAL A 556 -3.99 19.83 34.15
N PRO A 557 -5.08 20.56 34.47
CA PRO A 557 -5.69 20.47 35.80
C PRO A 557 -6.35 19.12 36.09
N GLU A 558 -6.86 18.45 35.07
CA GLU A 558 -7.69 17.24 35.19
C GLU A 558 -7.72 16.52 33.83
N VAL A 559 -7.65 15.18 33.85
CA VAL A 559 -7.61 14.33 32.65
C VAL A 559 -8.78 13.33 32.69
N LYS A 560 -9.63 13.36 31.66
CA LYS A 560 -10.62 12.34 31.34
C LYS A 560 -9.93 11.19 30.61
N THR A 561 -9.20 10.35 31.35
CA THR A 561 -8.65 9.09 30.83
C THR A 561 -9.77 8.20 30.26
N PRO A 562 -9.53 7.41 29.20
CA PRO A 562 -10.47 6.40 28.74
C PRO A 562 -10.48 5.19 29.69
N GLU A 563 -11.01 5.37 30.90
CA GLU A 563 -11.07 4.31 31.92
C GLU A 563 -12.04 3.17 31.55
N VAL A 564 -12.81 3.31 30.47
CA VAL A 564 -13.58 2.22 29.86
C VAL A 564 -12.72 1.55 28.79
N THR A 565 -12.29 0.31 29.02
CA THR A 565 -11.42 -0.44 28.11
C THR A 565 -12.19 -1.48 27.31
N ALA A 566 -11.86 -1.62 26.02
CA ALA A 566 -12.45 -2.62 25.12
C ALA A 566 -11.37 -3.58 24.61
N THR A 567 -11.48 -4.88 24.92
CA THR A 567 -10.56 -5.92 24.47
C THR A 567 -11.27 -6.87 23.50
N LYS A 568 -10.65 -7.13 22.35
CA LYS A 568 -11.14 -8.03 21.31
C LYS A 568 -10.25 -9.26 21.21
N THR A 569 -10.84 -10.44 21.33
CA THR A 569 -10.17 -11.75 21.29
C THR A 569 -10.85 -12.67 20.28
N SER A 570 -10.16 -13.70 19.81
CA SER A 570 -10.74 -14.69 18.90
C SER A 570 -10.21 -16.10 19.12
N GLN A 571 -11.12 -17.07 19.07
CA GLN A 571 -10.80 -18.49 19.11
C GLN A 571 -11.30 -19.17 17.83
N ARG A 572 -10.40 -19.85 17.11
CA ARG A 572 -10.74 -20.63 15.92
C ARG A 572 -11.10 -22.06 16.30
N ASP A 573 -12.25 -22.53 15.81
CA ASP A 573 -12.68 -23.93 15.89
C ASP A 573 -12.98 -24.44 14.47
N ASN A 574 -12.12 -25.32 13.97
CA ASN A 574 -12.15 -25.82 12.59
C ASN A 574 -12.19 -24.69 11.54
N ASP A 575 -13.28 -24.59 10.78
CA ASP A 575 -13.51 -23.59 9.72
C ASP A 575 -14.13 -22.28 10.25
N GLU A 576 -14.52 -22.21 11.51
CA GLU A 576 -15.23 -21.07 12.09
C GLU A 576 -14.39 -20.40 13.19
N THR A 577 -14.64 -19.12 13.41
CA THR A 577 -13.96 -18.34 14.45
C THR A 577 -15.00 -17.66 15.30
N THR A 578 -14.95 -17.86 16.61
CA THR A 578 -15.72 -17.07 17.57
C THR A 578 -14.87 -15.88 17.97
N VAL A 579 -15.40 -14.69 17.77
CA VAL A 579 -14.84 -13.43 18.26
C VAL A 579 -15.57 -13.06 19.54
N THR A 580 -14.82 -12.62 20.55
CA THR A 580 -15.34 -12.16 21.83
C THR A 580 -14.79 -10.77 22.11
N ILE A 581 -15.69 -9.83 22.35
CA ILE A 581 -15.37 -8.47 22.78
C ILE A 581 -15.75 -8.35 24.25
N THR A 582 -14.81 -7.92 25.08
CA THR A 582 -14.96 -7.70 26.51
C THR A 582 -14.75 -6.21 26.76
N VAL A 583 -15.78 -5.54 27.26
CA VAL A 583 -15.75 -4.14 27.69
C VAL A 583 -15.76 -4.11 29.21
N THR A 584 -14.75 -3.49 29.81
CA THR A 584 -14.67 -3.28 31.26
C THR A 584 -14.83 -1.81 31.56
N ASN A 585 -15.78 -1.46 32.42
CA ASN A 585 -15.82 -0.13 33.00
C ASN A 585 -14.85 -0.06 34.19
N ASN A 586 -13.66 0.50 34.00
CA ASN A 586 -12.71 0.73 35.10
C ASN A 586 -12.88 2.15 35.69
N TYR A 587 -13.83 2.95 35.17
CA TYR A 587 -14.19 4.26 35.73
C TYR A 587 -14.89 4.10 37.09
N TYR A 588 -14.76 5.10 37.95
CA TYR A 588 -15.33 5.07 39.30
C TYR A 588 -16.85 5.29 39.37
N ASP A 589 -17.50 5.69 38.27
CA ASP A 589 -18.96 5.84 38.18
C ASP A 589 -19.59 5.03 37.02
N THR A 590 -20.91 4.99 36.97
CA THR A 590 -21.72 4.21 36.03
C THR A 590 -21.84 4.94 34.69
N ILE A 591 -21.20 4.43 33.65
CA ILE A 591 -21.36 4.94 32.28
C ILE A 591 -22.73 4.54 31.72
N ILE A 592 -23.31 5.38 30.86
CA ILE A 592 -24.68 5.21 30.34
C ILE A 592 -24.73 5.18 28.79
N ASN A 593 -25.88 4.77 28.24
CA ASN A 593 -26.18 4.77 26.80
C ASN A 593 -25.14 4.02 25.93
N LEU A 594 -24.59 2.93 26.48
CA LEU A 594 -23.50 2.15 25.91
C LEU A 594 -23.92 1.43 24.62
N LYS A 595 -23.14 1.62 23.56
CA LYS A 595 -23.38 1.08 22.22
C LYS A 595 -22.07 0.54 21.63
N LEU A 596 -21.95 -0.77 21.58
CA LEU A 596 -20.81 -1.49 20.99
C LEU A 596 -21.16 -1.92 19.55
N ILE A 597 -20.33 -1.55 18.58
CA ILE A 597 -20.50 -1.90 17.16
C ILE A 597 -19.21 -2.54 16.63
N ASP A 598 -19.31 -3.76 16.11
CA ASP A 598 -18.22 -4.36 15.32
C ASP A 598 -18.61 -4.41 13.84
N SER A 599 -17.92 -3.64 13.00
CA SER A 599 -18.19 -3.60 11.56
C SER A 599 -17.60 -4.79 10.80
N PHE A 600 -16.59 -5.48 11.33
CA PHE A 600 -15.86 -6.56 10.67
C PHE A 600 -16.76 -7.68 10.09
N PRO A 601 -17.61 -8.36 10.89
CA PRO A 601 -18.41 -9.49 10.39
C PRO A 601 -19.46 -9.07 9.35
N LYS A 602 -19.92 -7.81 9.42
CA LYS A 602 -20.91 -7.20 8.52
C LYS A 602 -20.26 -6.80 7.18
N LYS A 603 -19.10 -6.12 7.23
CA LYS A 603 -18.30 -5.68 6.06
C LYS A 603 -18.06 -6.83 5.09
N TYR A 604 -17.60 -7.97 5.60
CA TYR A 604 -17.30 -9.16 4.80
C TYR A 604 -18.48 -10.14 4.60
N ARG A 605 -19.66 -9.87 5.18
CA ARG A 605 -20.85 -10.78 5.18
C ARG A 605 -20.54 -12.21 5.68
N ILE A 606 -19.65 -12.33 6.67
CA ILE A 606 -19.13 -13.60 7.21
C ILE A 606 -19.81 -14.08 8.50
N LEU A 607 -20.66 -13.26 9.15
CA LEU A 607 -21.43 -13.65 10.33
C LEU A 607 -22.20 -14.96 10.10
N THR A 608 -22.07 -15.93 11.03
CA THR A 608 -22.84 -17.18 11.06
C THR A 608 -23.83 -17.22 12.23
N SER A 609 -23.47 -16.67 13.39
CA SER A 609 -24.35 -16.58 14.56
C SER A 609 -23.94 -15.43 15.50
N GLY A 610 -24.86 -15.02 16.38
CA GLY A 610 -24.72 -13.82 17.22
C GLY A 610 -25.13 -12.53 16.48
N THR A 611 -24.90 -11.39 17.13
CA THR A 611 -25.03 -10.05 16.53
C THR A 611 -23.65 -9.39 16.42
N ASN A 612 -23.51 -8.38 15.57
CA ASN A 612 -22.30 -7.55 15.50
C ASN A 612 -22.49 -6.19 16.20
N THR A 613 -23.51 -6.07 17.06
CA THR A 613 -23.90 -4.84 17.73
C THR A 613 -24.60 -5.20 19.04
N VAL A 614 -24.30 -4.44 20.10
CA VAL A 614 -24.92 -4.51 21.42
C VAL A 614 -25.25 -3.09 21.89
N THR A 615 -26.34 -2.94 22.64
CA THR A 615 -26.77 -1.70 23.27
C THR A 615 -27.21 -2.00 24.69
N GLU A 616 -26.51 -1.44 25.68
CA GLU A 616 -26.85 -1.55 27.09
C GLU A 616 -27.13 -0.15 27.66
N THR A 617 -28.03 -0.05 28.63
CA THR A 617 -28.41 1.26 29.20
C THR A 617 -27.35 1.83 30.14
N THR A 618 -26.59 0.96 30.80
CA THR A 618 -25.72 1.25 31.94
C THR A 618 -24.63 0.19 32.06
N LEU A 619 -23.42 0.55 32.50
CA LEU A 619 -22.40 -0.40 32.96
C LEU A 619 -21.74 0.15 34.24
N ALA A 620 -21.86 -0.58 35.36
CA ALA A 620 -21.42 -0.10 36.66
C ALA A 620 -19.87 -0.12 36.81
N PRO A 621 -19.29 0.56 37.81
CA PRO A 621 -17.86 0.47 38.13
C PRO A 621 -17.40 -0.98 38.35
N GLU A 622 -16.22 -1.31 37.82
CA GLU A 622 -15.64 -2.66 37.75
C GLU A 622 -16.48 -3.69 36.95
N GLU A 623 -17.65 -3.33 36.39
CA GLU A 623 -18.52 -4.26 35.67
C GLU A 623 -17.98 -4.56 34.26
N THR A 624 -18.19 -5.81 33.82
CA THR A 624 -17.64 -6.32 32.56
C THR A 624 -18.74 -6.83 31.63
N LEU A 625 -19.00 -6.12 30.54
CA LEU A 625 -19.85 -6.58 29.44
C LEU A 625 -19.04 -7.47 28.51
N THR A 626 -19.45 -8.73 28.33
CA THR A 626 -18.82 -9.66 27.36
C THR A 626 -19.82 -10.06 26.29
N HIS A 627 -19.46 -9.82 25.03
CA HIS A 627 -20.25 -10.13 23.84
C HIS A 627 -19.48 -11.06 22.90
N SER A 628 -20.15 -12.07 22.32
CA SER A 628 -19.53 -13.02 21.40
C SER A 628 -20.38 -13.25 20.16
N TYR A 629 -19.72 -13.42 19.02
CA TYR A 629 -20.34 -13.81 17.76
C TYR A 629 -19.42 -14.76 16.97
N THR A 630 -20.00 -15.54 16.05
CA THR A 630 -19.25 -16.50 15.23
C THR A 630 -19.25 -16.09 13.76
N ILE A 631 -18.12 -16.30 13.10
CA ILE A 631 -17.88 -15.97 11.70
C ILE A 631 -17.28 -17.14 10.92
N LYS A 632 -17.64 -17.22 9.63
CA LYS A 632 -17.10 -18.17 8.67
C LYS A 632 -16.74 -17.48 7.35
N PRO A 633 -15.45 -17.34 7.02
CA PRO A 633 -14.98 -16.95 5.70
C PRO A 633 -15.59 -17.81 4.58
N LYS A 634 -16.17 -17.18 3.55
CA LYS A 634 -16.88 -17.88 2.44
C LYS A 634 -16.08 -17.87 1.14
N LYS A 635 -15.47 -16.73 0.79
CA LYS A 635 -14.54 -16.58 -0.33
C LYS A 635 -13.10 -16.86 0.13
N PRO A 636 -12.19 -17.35 -0.73
CA PRO A 636 -10.76 -17.37 -0.39
C PRO A 636 -10.24 -15.94 -0.25
N GLY A 637 -9.29 -15.72 0.66
CA GLY A 637 -8.78 -14.39 0.97
C GLY A 637 -8.30 -14.25 2.42
N LYS A 638 -7.76 -13.07 2.71
CA LYS A 638 -7.32 -12.61 4.02
C LYS A 638 -8.28 -11.53 4.50
N TYR A 639 -9.00 -11.84 5.58
CA TYR A 639 -10.04 -11.00 6.16
C TYR A 639 -9.40 -10.18 7.27
N THR A 640 -8.85 -9.02 6.90
CA THR A 640 -8.22 -8.10 7.86
C THR A 640 -9.28 -7.41 8.73
N ASP A 641 -9.06 -7.49 10.03
CA ASP A 641 -9.98 -7.05 11.08
C ASP A 641 -10.07 -5.52 11.17
N THR A 642 -11.08 -5.04 11.90
CA THR A 642 -11.26 -3.63 12.27
C THR A 642 -11.55 -3.56 13.77
N PRO A 643 -11.10 -2.52 14.49
CA PRO A 643 -11.43 -2.35 15.89
C PRO A 643 -12.96 -2.29 16.07
N ALA A 644 -13.47 -2.85 17.16
CA ALA A 644 -14.85 -2.64 17.57
C ALA A 644 -14.96 -1.24 18.19
N VAL A 645 -16.00 -0.49 17.82
CA VAL A 645 -16.24 0.87 18.31
C VAL A 645 -17.23 0.81 19.46
N LEU A 646 -16.81 1.28 20.62
CA LEU A 646 -17.65 1.49 21.78
C LEU A 646 -17.99 2.97 21.88
N SER A 647 -19.28 3.30 21.92
CA SER A 647 -19.78 4.64 22.24
C SER A 647 -20.51 4.58 23.57
N TYR A 648 -20.30 5.57 24.42
CA TYR A 648 -21.02 5.73 25.70
C TYR A 648 -21.13 7.22 26.04
N GLU A 649 -21.96 7.54 27.03
CA GLU A 649 -22.17 8.91 27.50
C GLU A 649 -21.59 9.08 28.91
N LEU A 650 -20.88 10.19 29.10
CA LEU A 650 -20.27 10.63 30.36
C LEU A 650 -20.37 12.17 30.42
N ASP A 651 -20.87 12.72 31.51
CA ASP A 651 -21.03 14.18 31.73
C ASP A 651 -21.74 14.93 30.56
N GLU A 652 -22.82 14.33 30.04
CA GLU A 652 -23.59 14.78 28.85
C GLU A 652 -22.79 14.76 27.50
N GLU A 653 -21.53 14.33 27.50
CA GLU A 653 -20.70 14.15 26.31
C GLU A 653 -20.69 12.70 25.80
N THR A 654 -20.62 12.53 24.48
CA THR A 654 -20.44 11.19 23.86
C THR A 654 -18.96 10.86 23.74
N ILE A 655 -18.50 9.85 24.47
CA ILE A 655 -17.14 9.32 24.40
C ILE A 655 -17.08 8.12 23.45
N LEU A 656 -15.93 7.95 22.78
CA LEU A 656 -15.64 6.83 21.89
C LEU A 656 -14.36 6.11 22.36
N THR A 657 -14.49 4.81 22.61
CA THR A 657 -13.38 3.88 22.89
C THR A 657 -13.30 2.87 21.74
N TYR A 658 -12.08 2.42 21.40
CA TYR A 658 -11.83 1.45 20.35
C TYR A 658 -11.20 0.19 20.95
N SER A 659 -11.55 -0.98 20.43
CA SER A 659 -10.83 -2.21 20.80
C SER A 659 -9.50 -2.33 20.08
N ASN A 660 -8.60 -3.18 20.57
CA ASN A 660 -7.51 -3.69 19.73
C ASN A 660 -8.04 -4.37 18.45
N THR A 661 -7.21 -4.43 17.41
CA THR A 661 -7.45 -5.27 16.22
C THR A 661 -6.98 -6.70 16.45
N LEU A 662 -7.60 -7.66 15.77
CA LEU A 662 -7.15 -9.06 15.70
C LEU A 662 -6.20 -9.33 14.52
N GLU A 663 -5.48 -10.46 14.59
CA GLU A 663 -4.84 -11.03 13.40
C GLU A 663 -5.86 -11.32 12.29
N SER A 664 -5.46 -11.09 11.03
CA SER A 664 -6.34 -11.26 9.88
C SER A 664 -6.65 -12.73 9.61
N ILE A 665 -7.94 -13.08 9.49
CA ILE A 665 -8.37 -14.47 9.31
C ILE A 665 -8.17 -14.91 7.86
N GLU A 666 -7.40 -15.97 7.63
CA GLU A 666 -7.12 -16.49 6.29
C GLU A 666 -7.99 -17.71 5.92
N ASN A 667 -8.52 -17.67 4.69
CA ASN A 667 -9.18 -18.78 4.00
C ASN A 667 -8.46 -19.07 2.68
N THR A 668 -7.82 -20.24 2.58
CA THR A 668 -6.86 -20.51 1.50
C THR A 668 -7.53 -20.86 0.16
N PRO A 669 -7.01 -20.36 -0.98
CA PRO A 669 -7.52 -20.72 -2.30
C PRO A 669 -7.28 -22.20 -2.62
N ASN A 670 -8.34 -22.94 -2.94
CA ASN A 670 -8.27 -24.35 -3.35
C ASN A 670 -8.33 -24.46 -4.89
N PRO A 671 -7.29 -24.99 -5.57
CA PRO A 671 -7.24 -25.11 -7.03
C PRO A 671 -8.46 -25.77 -7.69
N ILE A 672 -9.11 -26.71 -7.01
CA ILE A 672 -10.28 -27.44 -7.54
C ILE A 672 -11.54 -26.56 -7.50
N THR A 673 -11.78 -25.81 -6.42
CA THR A 673 -12.95 -24.92 -6.32
C THR A 673 -12.81 -23.74 -7.28
N MET A 674 -11.60 -23.17 -7.39
CA MET A 674 -11.30 -22.09 -8.33
C MET A 674 -11.61 -22.50 -9.78
N ILE A 675 -11.17 -23.68 -10.23
CA ILE A 675 -11.49 -24.16 -11.58
C ILE A 675 -13.01 -24.34 -11.77
N ALA A 676 -13.71 -24.86 -10.76
CA ALA A 676 -15.17 -25.01 -10.80
C ALA A 676 -15.92 -23.66 -10.84
N ASP A 677 -15.44 -22.64 -10.12
CA ASP A 677 -16.04 -21.31 -10.09
C ASP A 677 -15.87 -20.57 -11.41
N ASN A 678 -14.69 -20.63 -12.05
CA ASN A 678 -14.51 -20.05 -13.38
C ASN A 678 -15.32 -20.77 -14.46
N TYR A 679 -15.56 -22.07 -14.32
CA TYR A 679 -16.51 -22.80 -15.16
C TYR A 679 -17.97 -22.36 -14.92
N ARG A 680 -18.36 -22.05 -13.68
CA ARG A 680 -19.67 -21.43 -13.36
C ARG A 680 -19.81 -20.04 -13.96
N ALA A 681 -18.79 -19.19 -13.86
CA ALA A 681 -18.78 -17.87 -14.50
C ALA A 681 -18.91 -18.01 -16.03
N SER A 682 -18.18 -18.94 -16.64
CA SER A 682 -18.29 -19.26 -18.08
C SER A 682 -19.73 -19.60 -18.48
N LEU A 683 -20.42 -20.42 -17.68
CA LEU A 683 -21.84 -20.76 -17.87
C LEU A 683 -22.76 -19.55 -17.71
N SER A 684 -22.54 -18.69 -16.71
CA SER A 684 -23.33 -17.47 -16.49
C SER A 684 -23.25 -16.50 -17.67
N ILE A 685 -22.04 -16.24 -18.20
CA ILE A 685 -21.85 -15.38 -19.38
C ILE A 685 -22.51 -16.02 -20.60
N LEU A 686 -22.36 -17.33 -20.80
CA LEU A 686 -22.97 -18.03 -21.92
C LEU A 686 -24.51 -18.02 -21.81
N ASN A 687 -25.08 -18.08 -20.61
CA ASN A 687 -26.51 -17.89 -20.38
C ASN A 687 -26.94 -16.46 -20.73
N MET A 688 -26.20 -15.44 -20.29
CA MET A 688 -26.47 -14.03 -20.59
C MET A 688 -26.46 -13.76 -22.10
N MET A 689 -25.41 -14.18 -22.81
CA MET A 689 -25.28 -14.02 -24.27
C MET A 689 -26.31 -14.82 -25.10
N THR A 690 -27.07 -15.73 -24.49
CA THR A 690 -28.02 -16.62 -25.20
C THR A 690 -29.44 -16.59 -24.61
N ASN A 691 -29.77 -15.57 -23.82
CA ASN A 691 -31.05 -15.42 -23.12
C ASN A 691 -31.49 -16.71 -22.38
N GLY A 692 -30.58 -17.28 -21.58
CA GLY A 692 -30.81 -18.43 -20.70
C GLY A 692 -30.44 -19.80 -21.29
N ASN A 693 -29.94 -19.89 -22.53
CA ASN A 693 -29.68 -21.16 -23.22
C ASN A 693 -28.24 -21.70 -23.08
N GLY A 694 -27.38 -21.06 -22.27
CA GLY A 694 -25.96 -21.41 -22.13
C GLY A 694 -25.74 -22.80 -21.54
N PHE A 695 -26.56 -23.22 -20.58
CA PHE A 695 -26.58 -24.61 -20.11
C PHE A 695 -26.85 -25.60 -21.24
N LEU A 696 -27.87 -25.35 -22.08
CA LEU A 696 -28.22 -26.20 -23.23
C LEU A 696 -27.07 -26.32 -24.24
N LEU A 697 -26.46 -25.19 -24.61
CA LEU A 697 -25.29 -25.14 -25.48
C LEU A 697 -24.12 -25.92 -24.90
N THR A 698 -23.85 -25.78 -23.60
CA THR A 698 -22.73 -26.46 -22.94
C THR A 698 -22.96 -27.96 -22.81
N TYR A 699 -24.18 -28.40 -22.49
CA TYR A 699 -24.53 -29.82 -22.51
C TYR A 699 -24.46 -30.40 -23.93
N THR A 700 -24.82 -29.63 -24.97
CA THR A 700 -24.70 -30.07 -26.37
C THR A 700 -23.23 -30.21 -26.78
N LEU A 701 -22.36 -29.27 -26.40
CA LEU A 701 -20.91 -29.36 -26.60
C LEU A 701 -20.30 -30.56 -25.85
N LEU A 702 -20.67 -30.76 -24.59
CA LEU A 702 -20.19 -31.89 -23.78
C LEU A 702 -20.68 -33.24 -24.35
N ALA A 703 -21.92 -33.31 -24.83
CA ALA A 703 -22.47 -34.47 -25.52
C ALA A 703 -21.74 -34.73 -26.85
N LEU A 704 -21.41 -33.69 -27.62
CA LEU A 704 -20.64 -33.81 -28.86
C LEU A 704 -19.21 -34.33 -28.60
N ILE A 705 -18.53 -33.79 -27.58
CA ILE A 705 -17.19 -34.25 -27.15
C ILE A 705 -17.25 -35.71 -26.66
N THR A 706 -18.30 -36.07 -25.92
CA THR A 706 -18.52 -37.44 -25.44
C THR A 706 -18.81 -38.40 -26.61
N LEU A 707 -19.61 -37.97 -27.60
CA LEU A 707 -19.88 -38.73 -28.82
C LEU A 707 -18.58 -38.95 -29.62
N VAL A 708 -17.74 -37.92 -29.79
CA VAL A 708 -16.43 -38.04 -30.44
C VAL A 708 -15.51 -39.00 -29.67
N ALA A 709 -15.49 -38.93 -28.34
CA ALA A 709 -14.71 -39.86 -27.51
C ALA A 709 -15.20 -41.32 -27.62
N ILE A 710 -16.52 -41.54 -27.68
CA ILE A 710 -17.13 -42.85 -27.91
C ILE A 710 -16.79 -43.37 -29.32
N ILE A 711 -16.84 -42.50 -30.34
CA ILE A 711 -16.45 -42.85 -31.73
C ILE A 711 -14.97 -43.25 -31.79
N ASP A 712 -14.08 -42.55 -31.08
CA ASP A 712 -12.65 -42.90 -31.04
C ASP A 712 -12.38 -44.22 -30.29
N ILE A 713 -13.12 -44.49 -29.20
CA ILE A 713 -13.10 -45.78 -28.50
C ILE A 713 -13.61 -46.90 -29.43
N TYR A 714 -14.71 -46.67 -30.15
CA TYR A 714 -15.29 -47.64 -31.07
C TYR A 714 -14.37 -47.92 -32.27
N LYS A 715 -13.73 -46.88 -32.85
CA LYS A 715 -12.68 -47.04 -33.87
C LYS A 715 -11.49 -47.83 -33.35
N TYR A 716 -11.04 -47.56 -32.12
CA TYR A 716 -9.95 -48.30 -31.47
C TYR A 716 -10.30 -49.78 -31.26
N MET A 717 -11.50 -50.08 -30.76
CA MET A 717 -12.00 -51.46 -30.62
C MET A 717 -12.11 -52.17 -31.97
N ARG A 718 -12.73 -51.54 -32.98
CA ARG A 718 -12.86 -52.11 -34.32
C ARG A 718 -11.51 -52.38 -34.97
N LYS A 719 -10.50 -51.51 -34.78
CA LYS A 719 -9.14 -51.75 -35.28
C LYS A 719 -8.42 -52.90 -34.58
N ARG A 720 -8.86 -53.31 -33.38
CA ARG A 720 -8.40 -54.53 -32.69
C ARG A 720 -9.17 -55.79 -33.12
N SER A 721 -10.41 -55.63 -33.60
CA SER A 721 -11.25 -56.71 -34.15
C SER A 721 -10.88 -57.13 -35.57
N ASN A 722 -10.11 -56.31 -36.29
CA ASN A 722 -9.69 -56.50 -37.67
C ASN A 722 -8.17 -56.72 -37.78
N GLY A 723 -7.55 -57.34 -36.77
CA GLY A 723 -6.20 -57.88 -36.91
C GLY A 723 -6.26 -59.16 -37.73
N GLU A 724 -5.44 -59.24 -38.78
CA GLU A 724 -5.25 -60.48 -39.55
C GLU A 724 -4.60 -61.55 -38.65
N PRO A 725 -4.91 -62.85 -38.84
CA PRO A 725 -4.24 -63.91 -38.10
C PRO A 725 -2.75 -63.95 -38.47
N GLU A 726 -1.88 -64.15 -37.46
CA GLU A 726 -0.44 -64.29 -37.69
C GLU A 726 -0.17 -65.54 -38.55
N GLU A 727 0.58 -65.37 -39.65
CA GLU A 727 1.10 -66.49 -40.43
C GLU A 727 2.03 -67.33 -39.55
N VAL A 728 1.68 -68.60 -39.36
CA VAL A 728 2.51 -69.56 -38.62
C VAL A 728 3.72 -69.90 -39.47
N THR A 729 4.85 -69.24 -39.20
CA THR A 729 6.13 -69.59 -39.83
C THR A 729 6.59 -70.97 -39.35
N ASP A 730 6.73 -71.91 -40.28
CA ASP A 730 7.15 -73.29 -40.01
C ASP A 730 8.51 -73.39 -39.29
N PRO A 731 8.76 -74.46 -38.51
CA PRO A 731 10.04 -74.69 -37.84
C PRO A 731 11.17 -74.97 -38.86
N PRO A 732 12.43 -74.63 -38.53
CA PRO A 732 13.54 -74.74 -39.46
C PRO A 732 13.85 -76.19 -39.85
N SER A 733 13.80 -76.49 -41.14
CA SER A 733 14.14 -77.79 -41.69
C SER A 733 15.65 -78.08 -41.60
N LEU A 734 15.99 -79.30 -41.19
CA LEU A 734 17.35 -79.81 -41.24
C LEU A 734 17.84 -79.90 -42.68
N LYS A 735 19.07 -79.43 -42.94
CA LYS A 735 19.76 -79.72 -44.21
C LYS A 735 20.24 -81.17 -44.22
N PRO A 736 20.09 -81.91 -45.34
CA PRO A 736 20.80 -83.17 -45.55
C PRO A 736 22.31 -82.94 -45.69
N GLU A 737 23.08 -83.99 -45.43
CA GLU A 737 24.42 -84.16 -46.00
C GLU A 737 24.30 -84.45 -47.51
N ASP A 738 25.28 -84.03 -48.30
CA ASP A 738 25.58 -84.63 -49.60
C ASP A 738 27.09 -84.90 -49.65
N ASN A 739 27.45 -86.14 -49.94
CA ASN A 739 28.83 -86.62 -50.08
C ASN A 739 29.09 -87.05 -51.55
N HIS A 740 30.35 -87.40 -51.83
CA HIS A 740 30.94 -87.74 -53.15
C HIS A 740 31.48 -86.53 -53.92
N GLU A 741 32.80 -86.31 -53.99
CA GLU A 741 33.91 -87.12 -54.54
C GLU A 741 34.18 -86.82 -56.03
N ALA A 742 35.40 -86.38 -56.33
CA ALA A 742 36.39 -87.16 -57.09
C ALA A 742 37.34 -86.27 -57.92
N LEU A 743 38.66 -86.53 -57.79
CA LEU A 743 39.75 -86.21 -58.73
C LEU A 743 40.03 -84.69 -58.95
N GLN A 744 41.28 -84.23 -59.04
CA GLN A 744 42.56 -84.94 -59.22
C GLN A 744 43.70 -84.21 -58.50
#